data_AF-A0A3G9G3Y9-F1
#
_entry.id   AF-A0A3G9G3Y9-F1
#
_cell.length_a   1.000
_cell.length_b   1.000
_cell.length_c   1.000
_cell.angle_alpha   90.00
_cell.angle_beta   90.00
_cell.angle_gamma   90.00
#
_symmetry.space_group_name_H-M   'P 1'
#
loop_
_entity.id
_entity.type
_entity.pdbx_description
1 polymer ?
#
loop_
_entity_poly.entity_id
_entity_poly.type
_entity_poly.pdbx_seq_one_letter_code
_entity_poly.pdbx_strand_id
1 'polypeptide(L)'
;MDNQSRTCVFTTCFLGAPDPVYDAFSTLGHYLRQYGVELVLFSCRGDFSAYDGFTLYRIPFSLRENGQLFQHAVSASGPALSGAMLQELMTLDREWVGDDTPFAAEVYIQRAFTYWQKAVEILRPCAVISWGTTAPFSRLMMRLGQLNQLPLYVMERGWLQDTLGLTVLGQGHMANICTDISRLYDDVPEEGQKEHWAQIHSYYTHTRHQHYPSHNQSIADETVIRLREQSGLKILYLGSNDAGGGNSLKGVNQSERASTWASTSYNAAAELAAAIEQLDMECQLWIKPHPSTDFRLPEGSLGGQIDYFRTENVQQLVEMADLVVTLGSTAQIYGLLYDKPFLVMGNSILMGRRIAYEALSREDLLPSLKQALARESLSERLAAGKALVTRMYLGDVIGLNSEVPTRLKVADLASFLARFRTLAIDTSLKMTERRDRFDAFTAIASGGASNDDPEYLKKQLVDQADSLKEQTLLVETLRTEISRLECEVAKYDQIASKLHEENQKQVDALLRTASDMDHLRQKYDTLVKTSGALESEKQALEQENIRHLSDLEALRIDAESTTKAHKLMLADAQKTHIAEQKSLQARIETLGTELRTETVRHAERLKDERQKTEISFKSQIADLKAEHKAQTDTLNRLVTQLKAEATALETQHAKTLKSQQQRADDAAKAHETAVQNLKEAFENERAILTNQIDAKTNELKAAEAAATRHLSDLKAEHKAQTDTLNRLVTQLKAEATALETQHAKTLKSQQQRADDAAKAHETAVQNLKEAFENERAILTNQIDAKTNELKAAEAAATRHLSDLKAEHKAQTDTLNRLVTQLKAEATALETQHAKTLKSQQQRADDAAKAHETAVQNLKEAFENERAILTNQIDAKTNELKAAEAAATRHLSDLKAEHKAQTDTLNRLVTQLKAEATALETQHAKTLKSQQQRADDAAKAHETAVQNLKEAFENERAILTKQIDAKTNELKAVEAAATQRLQTAQNVASKHHHDLQTLLDDLKASYAAERTDLNKQITSLKRSQDALKLNHEKALQRQSIQYESQITDLRVSLENLRTSHADESNQRQIQFSNLENQLAEAVAHRTRLSDALATQSQLVESYRAGRASDYLQWAFNKSKRI
;
A
#
# COMPACT_ATOMS: atom_id res chain seq x y z
N MET A 1 -27.30 30.08 15.30
CA MET A 1 -26.25 29.04 15.44
C MET A 1 -24.92 29.74 15.19
N ASP A 2 -24.11 29.93 16.22
CA ASP A 2 -22.81 30.62 16.09
C ASP A 2 -21.85 29.75 15.26
N ASN A 3 -21.57 30.25 14.06
CA ASN A 3 -21.06 29.52 12.91
C ASN A 3 -19.52 29.46 12.92
N GLN A 4 -18.93 28.91 13.98
CA GLN A 4 -17.46 28.87 14.11
C GLN A 4 -16.92 27.55 13.56
N SER A 5 -16.81 27.45 12.24
CA SER A 5 -15.99 26.42 11.61
C SER A 5 -14.59 26.43 12.22
N ARG A 6 -14.07 25.25 12.57
CA ARG A 6 -12.74 25.09 13.19
C ARG A 6 -11.71 24.45 12.26
N THR A 7 -12.15 23.96 11.11
CA THR A 7 -11.30 23.35 10.10
C THR A 7 -11.87 23.60 8.71
N CYS A 8 -11.11 23.26 7.68
CA CYS A 8 -11.52 23.38 6.29
C CYS A 8 -11.18 22.15 5.45
N VAL A 9 -11.87 22.01 4.34
CA VAL A 9 -11.47 21.15 3.22
C VAL A 9 -10.86 22.06 2.16
N PHE A 10 -9.67 21.70 1.69
CA PHE A 10 -9.09 22.34 0.52
C PHE A 10 -9.66 21.71 -0.73
N THR A 11 -10.04 22.54 -1.70
CA THR A 11 -10.32 22.06 -3.04
C THR A 11 -9.70 22.97 -4.10
N THR A 12 -9.17 22.37 -5.16
CA THR A 12 -8.70 23.11 -6.33
C THR A 12 -9.71 22.96 -7.47
N CYS A 13 -9.81 23.94 -8.36
CA CYS A 13 -10.50 23.76 -9.65
C CYS A 13 -9.93 24.73 -10.67
N PHE A 14 -9.44 24.21 -11.80
CA PHE A 14 -8.87 25.04 -12.86
C PHE A 14 -9.91 25.47 -13.92
N LEU A 15 -11.14 24.98 -13.83
CA LEU A 15 -12.22 25.35 -14.76
C LEU A 15 -12.62 26.82 -14.54
N GLY A 16 -13.04 27.52 -15.58
CA GLY A 16 -13.52 28.90 -15.43
C GLY A 16 -14.98 28.95 -14.98
N ALA A 17 -15.34 29.85 -14.08
CA ALA A 17 -16.77 30.17 -13.87
C ALA A 17 -17.36 30.86 -15.13
N PRO A 18 -18.62 30.58 -15.51
CA PRO A 18 -19.65 29.88 -14.75
C PRO A 18 -19.83 28.39 -15.14
N ASP A 19 -18.83 27.55 -14.89
CA ASP A 19 -19.00 26.10 -15.06
C ASP A 19 -19.95 25.51 -13.99
N PRO A 20 -20.87 24.57 -14.34
CA PRO A 20 -21.84 23.99 -13.40
C PRO A 20 -21.23 23.31 -12.17
N VAL A 21 -19.95 22.95 -12.21
CA VAL A 21 -19.24 22.45 -11.02
C VAL A 21 -19.29 23.45 -9.86
N TYR A 22 -19.37 24.75 -10.13
CA TYR A 22 -19.38 25.77 -9.08
C TYR A 22 -20.68 25.80 -8.29
N ASP A 23 -21.81 25.40 -8.88
CA ASP A 23 -23.06 25.14 -8.16
C ASP A 23 -22.89 23.97 -7.19
N ALA A 24 -22.16 22.93 -7.61
CA ALA A 24 -21.84 21.79 -6.77
C ALA A 24 -20.92 22.16 -5.61
N PHE A 25 -19.89 22.98 -5.86
CA PHE A 25 -19.00 23.49 -4.81
C PHE A 25 -19.74 24.38 -3.81
N SER A 26 -20.61 25.27 -4.30
CA SER A 26 -21.46 26.10 -3.42
C SER A 26 -22.33 25.23 -2.53
N THR A 27 -23.04 24.27 -3.12
CA THR A 27 -23.90 23.31 -2.41
C THR A 27 -23.10 22.48 -1.40
N LEU A 28 -21.92 21.97 -1.79
CA LEU A 28 -21.02 21.23 -0.92
C LEU A 28 -20.58 22.07 0.27
N GLY A 29 -20.18 23.32 0.03
CA GLY A 29 -19.76 24.26 1.05
C GLY A 29 -20.86 24.57 2.07
N HIS A 30 -22.11 24.74 1.62
CA HIS A 30 -23.25 24.91 2.51
C HIS A 30 -23.48 23.71 3.42
N TYR A 31 -23.43 22.49 2.88
CA TYR A 31 -23.56 21.28 3.69
C TYR A 31 -22.38 21.09 4.64
N LEU A 32 -21.14 21.36 4.22
CA LEU A 32 -19.96 21.27 5.08
C LEU A 32 -20.05 22.24 6.27
N ARG A 33 -20.57 23.46 6.07
CA ARG A 33 -20.77 24.44 7.15
C ARG A 33 -21.72 23.92 8.24
N GLN A 34 -22.75 23.14 7.87
CA GLN A 34 -23.63 22.50 8.86
C GLN A 34 -22.88 21.51 9.76
N TYR A 35 -21.73 20.99 9.30
CA TYR A 35 -20.84 20.13 10.07
C TYR A 35 -19.67 20.87 10.75
N GLY A 36 -19.65 22.21 10.70
CA GLY A 36 -18.56 23.03 11.25
C GLY A 36 -17.25 22.96 10.44
N VAL A 37 -17.36 22.64 9.15
CA VAL A 37 -16.23 22.54 8.21
C VAL A 37 -16.42 23.59 7.11
N GLU A 38 -15.37 24.35 6.82
CA GLU A 38 -15.41 25.33 5.73
C GLU A 38 -14.84 24.73 4.43
N LEU A 39 -15.46 25.04 3.28
CA LEU A 39 -14.85 24.73 1.99
C LEU A 39 -13.97 25.91 1.55
N VAL A 40 -12.69 25.65 1.32
CA VAL A 40 -11.75 26.63 0.76
C VAL A 40 -11.42 26.20 -0.66
N LEU A 41 -11.85 27.02 -1.64
CA LEU A 41 -11.68 26.78 -3.06
C LEU A 41 -10.53 27.63 -3.62
N PHE A 42 -9.60 26.98 -4.30
CA PHE A 42 -8.52 27.60 -5.06
C PHE A 42 -8.80 27.50 -6.56
N SER A 43 -9.05 28.62 -7.21
CA SER A 43 -9.40 28.67 -8.64
C SER A 43 -8.81 29.87 -9.36
N CYS A 44 -8.65 29.79 -10.69
CA CYS A 44 -7.89 30.76 -11.46
C CYS A 44 -8.70 31.72 -12.32
N ARG A 45 -9.93 31.37 -12.74
CA ARG A 45 -10.65 32.12 -13.80
C ARG A 45 -12.15 32.20 -13.56
N GLY A 46 -12.73 33.34 -13.93
CA GLY A 46 -14.18 33.55 -13.98
C GLY A 46 -14.74 34.49 -12.92
N ASP A 47 -16.03 34.80 -13.08
CA ASP A 47 -16.81 35.55 -12.11
C ASP A 47 -17.47 34.57 -11.13
N PHE A 48 -17.11 34.69 -9.85
CA PHE A 48 -17.62 33.83 -8.79
C PHE A 48 -18.72 34.49 -7.95
N SER A 49 -19.14 35.70 -8.30
CA SER A 49 -20.11 36.48 -7.52
C SER A 49 -21.46 35.78 -7.34
N ALA A 50 -21.81 34.88 -8.28
CA ALA A 50 -23.03 34.07 -8.22
C ALA A 50 -22.94 32.86 -7.27
N TYR A 51 -21.75 32.50 -6.78
CA TYR A 51 -21.55 31.32 -5.95
C TYR A 51 -21.17 31.73 -4.53
N ASP A 52 -21.93 31.23 -3.57
CA ASP A 52 -21.61 31.30 -2.14
C ASP A 52 -21.20 29.90 -1.63
N GLY A 53 -21.18 29.67 -0.32
CA GLY A 53 -20.87 28.35 0.25
C GLY A 53 -19.37 28.05 0.47
N PHE A 54 -18.46 28.68 -0.26
CA PHE A 54 -17.00 28.51 -0.08
C PHE A 54 -16.26 29.84 0.12
N THR A 55 -15.05 29.76 0.69
CA THR A 55 -14.07 30.86 0.63
C THR A 55 -13.20 30.67 -0.60
N LEU A 56 -13.13 31.69 -1.44
CA LEU A 56 -12.37 31.66 -2.70
C LEU A 56 -11.01 32.33 -2.54
N TYR A 57 -9.96 31.63 -2.96
CA TYR A 57 -8.64 32.19 -3.20
C TYR A 57 -8.32 32.11 -4.69
N ARG A 58 -8.13 33.27 -5.31
CA ARG A 58 -7.75 33.36 -6.72
C ARG A 58 -6.27 33.06 -6.88
N ILE A 59 -5.95 32.16 -7.79
CA ILE A 59 -4.58 31.71 -8.03
C ILE A 59 -4.24 31.79 -9.52
N PRO A 60 -2.99 32.05 -9.91
CA PRO A 60 -2.58 31.88 -11.29
C PRO A 60 -2.76 30.43 -11.76
N PHE A 61 -3.00 30.26 -13.06
CA PHE A 61 -3.16 28.92 -13.65
C PHE A 61 -1.82 28.18 -13.71
N SER A 62 -0.74 28.91 -14.00
CA SER A 62 0.63 28.40 -14.00
C SER A 62 1.23 28.41 -12.61
N LEU A 63 1.96 27.36 -12.26
CA LEU A 63 2.82 27.32 -11.07
C LEU A 63 3.99 28.31 -11.17
N ARG A 64 4.49 28.60 -12.38
CA ARG A 64 5.52 29.62 -12.58
C ARG A 64 4.97 31.01 -12.28
N GLU A 65 3.81 31.35 -12.83
CA GLU A 65 3.12 32.62 -12.50
C GLU A 65 2.82 32.72 -11.00
N ASN A 66 2.41 31.61 -10.37
CA ASN A 66 2.20 31.54 -8.93
C ASN A 66 3.50 31.85 -8.15
N GLY A 67 4.62 31.23 -8.53
CA GLY A 67 5.92 31.46 -7.90
C GLY A 67 6.52 32.85 -8.16
N GLN A 68 6.19 33.46 -9.30
CA GLN A 68 6.52 34.86 -9.60
C GLN A 68 5.71 35.80 -8.72
N LEU A 69 4.40 35.57 -8.63
CA LEU A 69 3.50 36.35 -7.79
C LEU A 69 3.95 36.28 -6.34
N PHE A 70 4.33 35.12 -5.84
CA PHE A 70 4.72 34.90 -4.44
C PHE A 70 6.23 34.86 -4.22
N GLN A 71 6.98 35.74 -4.89
CA GLN A 71 8.44 35.76 -4.86
C GLN A 71 9.06 35.98 -3.46
N HIS A 72 8.30 36.55 -2.53
CA HIS A 72 8.73 36.82 -1.15
C HIS A 72 8.26 35.74 -0.16
N ALA A 73 7.69 34.64 -0.64
CA ALA A 73 7.43 33.49 0.22
C ALA A 73 8.76 32.99 0.81
N VAL A 74 9.08 33.42 2.03
CA VAL A 74 10.30 33.06 2.76
C VAL A 74 10.36 31.55 2.88
N SER A 75 11.56 30.97 2.72
CA SER A 75 11.84 29.55 2.88
C SER A 75 11.07 29.00 4.08
N ALA A 76 10.05 28.19 3.81
CA ALA A 76 9.51 27.32 4.83
C ALA A 76 10.67 26.47 5.38
N SER A 77 10.64 26.11 6.65
CA SER A 77 11.50 25.09 7.24
C SER A 77 11.21 23.67 6.69
N GLY A 78 10.43 23.58 5.61
CA GLY A 78 10.05 22.35 4.95
C GLY A 78 11.13 21.78 4.04
N PRO A 79 11.04 20.48 3.72
CA PRO A 79 11.89 19.88 2.71
C PRO A 79 11.61 20.50 1.34
N ALA A 80 12.66 20.80 0.59
CA ALA A 80 12.53 21.20 -0.81
C ALA A 80 11.87 20.09 -1.65
N LEU A 81 11.38 20.45 -2.85
CA LEU A 81 10.92 19.44 -3.80
C LEU A 81 12.06 18.49 -4.12
N SER A 82 11.77 17.19 -4.22
CA SER A 82 12.74 16.26 -4.81
C SER A 82 12.92 16.60 -6.29
N GLY A 83 14.13 16.37 -6.83
CA GLY A 83 14.42 16.67 -8.24
C GLY A 83 13.45 16.01 -9.21
N ALA A 84 13.03 14.76 -8.94
CA ALA A 84 12.05 14.07 -9.77
C ALA A 84 10.67 14.74 -9.76
N MET A 85 10.22 15.24 -8.60
CA MET A 85 8.93 15.90 -8.49
C MET A 85 8.95 17.30 -9.09
N LEU A 86 10.04 18.03 -8.89
CA LEU A 86 10.24 19.33 -9.54
C LEU A 86 10.19 19.17 -11.06
N GLN A 87 10.89 18.17 -11.61
CA GLN A 87 10.86 17.87 -13.04
C GLN A 87 9.46 17.48 -13.54
N GLU A 88 8.70 16.71 -12.77
CA GLU A 88 7.30 16.39 -13.07
C GLU A 88 6.45 17.67 -13.15
N LEU A 89 6.50 18.52 -12.12
CA LEU A 89 5.73 19.77 -12.09
C LEU A 89 6.15 20.75 -13.20
N MET A 90 7.44 20.84 -13.52
CA MET A 90 7.95 21.64 -14.64
C MET A 90 7.39 21.15 -15.97
N THR A 91 7.39 19.82 -16.17
CA THR A 91 6.84 19.21 -17.38
C THR A 91 5.35 19.50 -17.49
N LEU A 92 4.58 19.26 -16.42
CA LEU A 92 3.14 19.57 -16.40
C LEU A 92 2.87 21.05 -16.67
N ASP A 93 3.58 21.96 -16.01
CA ASP A 93 3.37 23.40 -16.18
C ASP A 93 3.65 23.83 -17.63
N ARG A 94 4.72 23.31 -18.24
CA ARG A 94 5.02 23.56 -19.65
C ARG A 94 3.94 23.03 -20.59
N GLU A 95 3.50 21.79 -20.42
CA GLU A 95 2.47 21.18 -21.30
C GLU A 95 1.12 21.91 -21.20
N TRP A 96 0.77 22.43 -20.02
CA TRP A 96 -0.50 23.14 -19.82
C TRP A 96 -0.47 24.61 -20.21
N VAL A 97 0.69 25.26 -20.11
CA VAL A 97 0.85 26.70 -20.38
C VAL A 97 1.37 26.96 -21.79
N GLY A 98 2.12 26.03 -22.38
CA GLY A 98 2.72 26.15 -23.71
C GLY A 98 3.98 27.02 -23.78
N ASP A 99 4.58 27.39 -22.64
CA ASP A 99 5.81 28.21 -22.58
C ASP A 99 7.03 27.38 -22.19
N ASP A 100 8.04 27.36 -23.08
CA ASP A 100 9.28 26.60 -22.95
C ASP A 100 10.39 27.29 -22.16
N THR A 101 10.19 28.48 -21.56
CA THR A 101 11.26 29.19 -20.83
C THR A 101 11.81 28.40 -19.62
N PRO A 102 13.01 27.76 -19.68
CA PRO A 102 13.41 26.76 -18.70
C PRO A 102 14.09 27.36 -17.46
N PHE A 103 14.90 28.41 -17.64
CA PHE A 103 15.90 28.82 -16.65
C PHE A 103 15.32 29.39 -15.35
N ALA A 104 14.10 29.94 -15.40
CA ALA A 104 13.43 30.49 -14.21
C ALA A 104 12.31 29.57 -13.68
N ALA A 105 11.93 28.53 -14.45
CA ALA A 105 10.81 27.66 -14.13
C ALA A 105 11.00 26.92 -12.80
N GLU A 106 12.20 26.36 -12.59
CA GLU A 106 12.56 25.62 -11.38
C GLU A 106 12.40 26.48 -10.12
N VAL A 107 12.99 27.69 -10.13
CA VAL A 107 12.93 28.61 -8.99
C VAL A 107 11.50 29.03 -8.67
N TYR A 108 10.69 29.34 -9.69
CA TYR A 108 9.31 29.74 -9.47
C TYR A 108 8.44 28.57 -8.99
N ILE A 109 8.59 27.38 -9.54
CA ILE A 109 7.82 26.21 -9.07
C ILE A 109 8.20 25.86 -7.62
N GLN A 110 9.49 25.97 -7.25
CA GLN A 110 9.91 25.79 -5.86
C GLN A 110 9.30 26.85 -4.93
N ARG A 111 9.18 28.12 -5.37
CA ARG A 111 8.50 29.19 -4.62
C ARG A 111 7.01 28.93 -4.46
N ALA A 112 6.34 28.51 -5.54
CA ALA A 112 4.93 28.11 -5.48
C ALA A 112 4.74 26.98 -4.46
N PHE A 113 5.58 25.94 -4.51
CA PHE A 113 5.55 24.86 -3.52
C PHE A 113 5.70 25.39 -2.08
N THR A 114 6.69 26.24 -1.82
CA THR A 114 6.92 26.84 -0.49
C THR A 114 5.70 27.64 -0.02
N TYR A 115 5.11 28.46 -0.89
CA TYR A 115 3.90 29.23 -0.58
C TYR A 115 2.74 28.30 -0.18
N TRP A 116 2.50 27.24 -0.95
CA TRP A 116 1.40 26.33 -0.70
C TRP A 116 1.63 25.41 0.49
N GLN A 117 2.88 25.06 0.79
CA GLN A 117 3.21 24.40 2.03
C GLN A 117 2.83 25.28 3.22
N LYS A 118 3.14 26.58 3.19
CA LYS A 118 2.73 27.53 4.22
C LYS A 118 1.21 27.70 4.28
N ALA A 119 0.51 27.69 3.16
CA ALA A 119 -0.95 27.70 3.14
C ALA A 119 -1.55 26.51 3.93
N VAL A 120 -1.03 25.30 3.70
CA VAL A 120 -1.45 24.09 4.43
C VAL A 120 -1.13 24.21 5.92
N GLU A 121 0.06 24.72 6.28
CA GLU A 121 0.47 24.93 7.68
C GLU A 121 -0.41 25.93 8.42
N ILE A 122 -0.81 27.03 7.78
CA ILE A 122 -1.62 28.10 8.38
C ILE A 122 -3.10 27.70 8.48
N LEU A 123 -3.68 27.21 7.37
CA LEU A 123 -5.10 26.90 7.30
C LEU A 123 -5.45 25.53 7.91
N ARG A 124 -4.50 24.59 7.93
CA ARG A 124 -4.62 23.24 8.49
C ARG A 124 -5.89 22.51 8.01
N PRO A 125 -6.00 22.24 6.70
CA PRO A 125 -7.13 21.50 6.17
C PRO A 125 -7.22 20.09 6.75
N CYS A 126 -8.44 19.57 6.91
CA CYS A 126 -8.68 18.20 7.32
C CYS A 126 -8.74 17.20 6.15
N ALA A 127 -8.88 17.69 4.92
CA ALA A 127 -8.83 16.92 3.69
C ALA A 127 -8.45 17.82 2.50
N VAL A 128 -7.92 17.21 1.45
CA VAL A 128 -7.59 17.86 0.17
C VAL A 128 -8.36 17.18 -0.96
N ILE A 129 -9.00 17.97 -1.80
CA ILE A 129 -9.70 17.54 -3.00
C ILE A 129 -9.08 18.23 -4.21
N SER A 130 -8.25 17.54 -4.97
CA SER A 130 -7.69 18.09 -6.20
C SER A 130 -8.65 17.90 -7.37
N TRP A 131 -8.83 18.92 -8.21
CA TRP A 131 -9.56 18.74 -9.47
C TRP A 131 -8.66 18.10 -10.53
N GLY A 132 -8.89 16.81 -10.76
CA GLY A 132 -8.07 15.99 -11.63
C GLY A 132 -6.65 15.72 -11.13
N THR A 133 -5.84 15.04 -11.96
CA THR A 133 -4.44 14.65 -11.64
C THR A 133 -3.39 15.23 -12.58
N THR A 134 -3.82 15.84 -13.68
CA THR A 134 -2.93 16.27 -14.77
C THR A 134 -2.61 17.74 -14.70
N ALA A 135 -3.48 18.57 -14.11
CA ALA A 135 -3.21 19.99 -13.95
C ALA A 135 -2.03 20.21 -12.97
N PRO A 136 -1.09 21.12 -13.27
CA PRO A 136 0.11 21.34 -12.44
C PRO A 136 -0.24 21.65 -10.98
N PHE A 137 -1.22 22.52 -10.79
CA PHE A 137 -1.67 22.93 -9.47
C PHE A 137 -2.36 21.81 -8.69
N SER A 138 -3.19 21.01 -9.36
CA SER A 138 -3.80 19.82 -8.76
C SER A 138 -2.74 18.82 -8.33
N ARG A 139 -1.71 18.60 -9.15
CA ARG A 139 -0.60 17.71 -8.82
C ARG A 139 0.22 18.20 -7.62
N LEU A 140 0.47 19.50 -7.55
CA LEU A 140 1.10 20.13 -6.39
C LEU A 140 0.27 19.88 -5.11
N MET A 141 -1.05 20.08 -5.16
CA MET A 141 -1.92 19.85 -4.01
C MET A 141 -2.02 18.40 -3.58
N MET A 142 -2.05 17.46 -4.53
CA MET A 142 -1.96 16.03 -4.24
C MET A 142 -0.69 15.73 -3.45
N ARG A 143 0.46 16.30 -3.85
CA ARG A 143 1.70 16.10 -3.09
C ARG A 143 1.61 16.69 -1.70
N LEU A 144 1.14 17.92 -1.56
CA LEU A 144 1.04 18.56 -0.27
C LEU A 144 0.12 17.77 0.67
N GLY A 145 -0.98 17.22 0.15
CA GLY A 145 -1.82 16.27 0.88
C GLY A 145 -1.02 15.05 1.37
N GLN A 146 -0.26 14.41 0.48
CA GLN A 146 0.58 13.24 0.83
C GLN A 146 1.66 13.57 1.87
N LEU A 147 2.38 14.68 1.71
CA LEU A 147 3.45 15.10 2.62
C LEU A 147 2.92 15.41 4.03
N ASN A 148 1.71 15.93 4.11
CA ASN A 148 1.04 16.25 5.38
C ASN A 148 0.12 15.13 5.87
N GLN A 149 0.16 13.95 5.22
CA GLN A 149 -0.68 12.79 5.57
C GLN A 149 -2.18 13.11 5.64
N LEU A 150 -2.64 14.02 4.79
CA LEU A 150 -4.03 14.43 4.72
C LEU A 150 -4.82 13.45 3.83
N PRO A 151 -6.09 13.15 4.19
CA PRO A 151 -7.01 12.51 3.28
C PRO A 151 -7.05 13.25 1.95
N LEU A 152 -6.68 12.54 0.87
CA LEU A 152 -6.56 13.10 -0.47
C LEU A 152 -7.56 12.41 -1.40
N TYR A 153 -8.36 13.23 -2.06
CA TYR A 153 -9.27 12.79 -3.10
C TYR A 153 -9.01 13.56 -4.38
N VAL A 154 -9.24 12.89 -5.50
CA VAL A 154 -9.27 13.51 -6.82
C VAL A 154 -10.74 13.58 -7.23
N MET A 155 -11.21 14.79 -7.48
CA MET A 155 -12.54 15.05 -8.00
C MET A 155 -12.45 15.45 -9.46
N GLU A 156 -13.41 15.01 -10.25
CA GLU A 156 -13.56 15.41 -11.65
C GLU A 156 -15.04 15.48 -12.00
N ARG A 157 -15.33 15.98 -13.22
CA ARG A 157 -16.65 15.73 -13.80
C ARG A 157 -16.90 14.22 -13.81
N GLY A 158 -18.12 13.83 -13.46
CA GLY A 158 -18.54 12.46 -13.67
C GLY A 158 -18.64 12.15 -15.16
N TRP A 159 -18.90 10.89 -15.47
CA TRP A 159 -18.82 10.40 -16.85
C TRP A 159 -19.97 10.87 -17.73
N LEU A 160 -21.07 11.29 -17.11
CA LEU A 160 -22.18 11.96 -17.78
C LEU A 160 -22.43 13.30 -17.08
N GLN A 161 -23.07 14.20 -17.79
CA GLN A 161 -23.51 15.49 -17.27
C GLN A 161 -24.27 15.38 -15.94
N ASP A 162 -24.19 16.45 -15.15
CA ASP A 162 -24.79 16.58 -13.82
C ASP A 162 -24.27 15.58 -12.77
N THR A 163 -23.12 14.95 -13.00
CA THR A 163 -22.46 14.10 -12.01
C THR A 163 -21.03 14.55 -11.71
N LEU A 164 -20.52 14.18 -10.53
CA LEU A 164 -19.12 14.27 -10.14
C LEU A 164 -18.55 12.87 -9.89
N GLY A 165 -17.30 12.66 -10.28
CA GLY A 165 -16.51 11.51 -9.85
C GLY A 165 -15.64 11.91 -8.66
N LEU A 166 -15.53 11.03 -7.66
CA LEU A 166 -14.58 11.16 -6.56
C LEU A 166 -13.75 9.88 -6.43
N THR A 167 -12.43 10.01 -6.42
CA THR A 167 -11.51 8.88 -6.45
C THR A 167 -10.32 9.12 -5.53
N VAL A 168 -9.55 8.07 -5.20
CA VAL A 168 -8.32 8.23 -4.38
C VAL A 168 -7.05 8.02 -5.20
N LEU A 169 -7.12 7.28 -6.31
CA LEU A 169 -5.95 6.91 -7.11
C LEU A 169 -5.69 7.86 -8.29
N GLY A 170 -6.72 8.52 -8.81
CA GLY A 170 -6.60 9.47 -9.91
C GLY A 170 -7.84 9.54 -10.79
N GLN A 171 -7.73 10.21 -11.93
CA GLN A 171 -8.84 10.40 -12.86
C GLN A 171 -8.78 9.44 -14.07
N GLY A 172 -9.88 9.36 -14.81
CA GLY A 172 -9.93 8.59 -16.06
C GLY A 172 -9.55 7.13 -15.86
N HIS A 173 -8.53 6.66 -16.58
CA HIS A 173 -8.03 5.28 -16.47
C HIS A 173 -7.34 4.96 -15.13
N MET A 174 -6.91 5.97 -14.37
CA MET A 174 -6.33 5.80 -13.03
C MET A 174 -7.37 5.81 -11.91
N ALA A 175 -8.65 6.03 -12.22
CA ALA A 175 -9.70 6.04 -11.24
C ALA A 175 -9.83 4.67 -10.56
N ASN A 176 -10.22 4.66 -9.28
CA ASN A 176 -10.41 3.43 -8.50
C ASN A 176 -11.30 2.42 -9.23
N ILE A 177 -12.32 2.91 -9.93
CA ILE A 177 -13.20 2.06 -10.72
C ILE A 177 -12.44 1.22 -11.74
N CYS A 178 -11.37 1.75 -12.34
CA CYS A 178 -10.52 1.07 -13.32
C CYS A 178 -9.54 0.09 -12.66
N THR A 179 -8.96 0.47 -11.53
CA THR A 179 -7.79 -0.23 -10.93
C THR A 179 -8.16 -1.21 -9.83
N ASP A 180 -9.35 -1.08 -9.22
CA ASP A 180 -9.81 -1.97 -8.17
C ASP A 180 -10.30 -3.29 -8.78
N ILE A 181 -9.46 -4.32 -8.68
CA ILE A 181 -9.73 -5.66 -9.21
C ILE A 181 -10.95 -6.30 -8.53
N SER A 182 -11.22 -6.00 -7.25
CA SER A 182 -12.41 -6.54 -6.59
C SER A 182 -13.69 -6.09 -7.31
N ARG A 183 -13.69 -4.84 -7.77
CA ARG A 183 -14.76 -4.26 -8.57
C ARG A 183 -14.77 -4.72 -10.04
N LEU A 184 -13.81 -5.51 -10.51
CA LEU A 184 -13.96 -6.16 -11.82
C LEU A 184 -14.94 -7.34 -11.73
N TYR A 185 -15.10 -7.93 -10.55
CA TYR A 185 -15.83 -9.19 -10.34
C TYR A 185 -17.01 -9.08 -9.37
N ASP A 186 -17.19 -7.93 -8.69
CA ASP A 186 -18.38 -7.67 -7.90
C ASP A 186 -19.60 -7.51 -8.81
N ASP A 187 -20.46 -8.52 -8.80
CA ASP A 187 -21.78 -8.48 -9.41
C ASP A 187 -22.61 -7.39 -8.73
N VAL A 188 -23.15 -6.45 -9.52
CA VAL A 188 -24.31 -5.70 -9.07
C VAL A 188 -25.42 -6.74 -8.92
N PRO A 189 -26.13 -6.80 -7.78
CA PRO A 189 -27.30 -7.66 -7.68
C PRO A 189 -28.19 -7.45 -8.91
N GLU A 190 -28.47 -8.52 -9.65
CA GLU A 190 -29.23 -8.46 -10.90
C GLU A 190 -30.63 -7.83 -10.65
N GLU A 191 -31.13 -8.01 -9.43
CA GLU A 191 -32.34 -7.40 -8.90
C GLU A 191 -32.18 -5.87 -8.79
N GLY A 192 -32.98 -5.13 -9.56
CA GLY A 192 -32.95 -3.67 -9.59
C GLY A 192 -32.07 -3.08 -10.68
N GLN A 193 -31.16 -3.85 -11.30
CA GLN A 193 -30.23 -3.31 -12.29
C GLN A 193 -30.96 -2.79 -13.54
N LYS A 194 -31.96 -3.54 -14.02
CA LYS A 194 -32.75 -3.17 -15.19
C LYS A 194 -33.54 -1.88 -14.95
N GLU A 195 -34.15 -1.75 -13.77
CA GLU A 195 -34.91 -0.56 -13.37
C GLU A 195 -34.00 0.66 -13.25
N HIS A 196 -32.84 0.53 -12.60
CA HIS A 196 -31.88 1.63 -12.47
C HIS A 196 -31.29 2.03 -13.83
N TRP A 197 -30.91 1.06 -14.67
CA TRP A 197 -30.49 1.36 -16.03
C TRP A 197 -31.58 2.11 -16.81
N ALA A 198 -32.84 1.67 -16.72
CA ALA A 198 -33.96 2.34 -17.39
C ALA A 198 -34.13 3.79 -16.91
N GLN A 199 -33.94 4.07 -15.61
CA GLN A 199 -33.97 5.43 -15.07
C GLN A 199 -32.81 6.28 -15.59
N ILE A 200 -31.58 5.76 -15.55
CA ILE A 200 -30.37 6.43 -16.06
C ILE A 200 -30.54 6.74 -17.55
N HIS A 201 -30.89 5.73 -18.33
CA HIS A 201 -31.13 5.85 -19.76
C HIS A 201 -32.23 6.88 -20.06
N SER A 202 -33.37 6.80 -19.37
CA SER A 202 -34.47 7.76 -19.53
C SER A 202 -34.02 9.18 -19.20
N TYR A 203 -33.29 9.41 -18.11
CA TYR A 203 -32.78 10.73 -17.76
C TYR A 203 -31.91 11.29 -18.88
N TYR A 204 -30.89 10.56 -19.35
CA TYR A 204 -29.95 11.09 -20.33
C TYR A 204 -30.47 11.17 -21.77
N THR A 205 -31.49 10.40 -22.11
CA THR A 205 -32.14 10.49 -23.44
C THR A 205 -33.19 11.61 -23.52
N HIS A 206 -33.72 12.08 -22.38
CA HIS A 206 -34.71 13.16 -22.34
C HIS A 206 -34.13 14.49 -21.86
N THR A 207 -33.08 14.48 -21.04
CA THR A 207 -32.41 15.67 -20.52
C THR A 207 -31.32 16.13 -21.51
N ARG A 208 -31.58 17.23 -22.22
CA ARG A 208 -30.66 17.79 -23.24
C ARG A 208 -29.56 18.70 -22.69
N HIS A 209 -29.33 18.75 -21.38
CA HIS A 209 -28.15 19.43 -20.86
C HIS A 209 -26.91 18.74 -21.39
N GLN A 210 -25.89 19.47 -21.83
CA GLN A 210 -24.66 18.86 -22.35
C GLN A 210 -23.45 19.60 -21.83
N HIS A 211 -22.36 18.86 -21.63
CA HIS A 211 -21.06 19.48 -21.39
C HIS A 211 -20.70 20.38 -22.59
N TYR A 212 -20.17 21.58 -22.32
CA TYR A 212 -19.78 22.54 -23.37
C TYR A 212 -20.91 22.87 -24.36
N PRO A 213 -21.98 23.58 -23.93
CA PRO A 213 -23.13 23.87 -24.79
C PRO A 213 -22.77 24.52 -26.13
N SER A 214 -21.74 25.37 -26.16
CA SER A 214 -21.23 26.01 -27.38
C SER A 214 -20.62 25.03 -28.40
N HIS A 215 -20.17 23.85 -27.95
CA HIS A 215 -19.52 22.81 -28.74
C HIS A 215 -20.40 21.55 -28.93
N ASN A 216 -21.68 21.67 -28.59
CA ASN A 216 -22.66 20.58 -28.63
C ASN A 216 -24.03 21.08 -29.13
N GLN A 217 -23.97 21.93 -30.15
CA GLN A 217 -25.11 22.51 -30.82
C GLN A 217 -25.89 21.43 -31.56
N SER A 218 -27.22 21.52 -31.49
CA SER A 218 -28.09 20.60 -32.23
C SER A 218 -27.74 20.63 -33.72
N ILE A 219 -27.60 19.46 -34.31
CA ILE A 219 -27.45 19.29 -35.76
C ILE A 219 -28.81 19.58 -36.39
N ALA A 220 -28.84 20.44 -37.40
CA ALA A 220 -30.05 20.75 -38.14
C ALA A 220 -30.62 19.50 -38.82
N ASP A 221 -31.94 19.37 -38.88
CA ASP A 221 -32.62 18.17 -39.39
C ASP A 221 -32.20 17.83 -40.83
N GLU A 222 -32.01 18.83 -41.69
CA GLU A 222 -31.55 18.62 -43.07
C GLU A 222 -30.11 18.05 -43.11
N THR A 223 -29.27 18.45 -42.15
CA THR A 223 -27.92 17.90 -42.02
C THR A 223 -27.96 16.48 -41.47
N VAL A 224 -28.84 16.19 -40.50
CA VAL A 224 -29.07 14.83 -40.01
C VAL A 224 -29.52 13.91 -41.15
N ILE A 225 -30.48 14.35 -41.97
CA ILE A 225 -30.97 13.60 -43.13
C ILE A 225 -29.80 13.34 -44.09
N ARG A 226 -29.04 14.36 -44.48
CA ARG A 226 -27.88 14.23 -45.37
C ARG A 226 -26.84 13.24 -44.82
N LEU A 227 -26.50 13.33 -43.53
CA LEU A 227 -25.53 12.44 -42.89
C LEU A 227 -26.05 10.99 -42.84
N ARG A 228 -27.35 10.78 -42.65
CA ARG A 228 -27.95 9.44 -42.68
C ARG A 228 -27.99 8.84 -44.09
N GLU A 229 -28.17 9.68 -45.12
CA GLU A 229 -28.21 9.27 -46.53
C GLU A 229 -26.82 8.98 -47.14
N GLN A 230 -25.73 9.40 -46.48
CA GLN A 230 -24.37 9.05 -46.90
C GLN A 230 -24.18 7.52 -46.92
N SER A 231 -23.62 7.01 -48.03
CA SER A 231 -23.24 5.60 -48.19
C SER A 231 -22.06 5.22 -47.30
N GLY A 232 -21.91 3.91 -47.04
CA GLY A 232 -20.83 3.37 -46.22
C GLY A 232 -21.10 3.41 -44.71
N LEU A 233 -20.23 2.70 -43.98
CA LEU A 233 -20.26 2.60 -42.52
C LEU A 233 -19.66 3.87 -41.89
N LYS A 234 -20.37 4.45 -40.92
CA LYS A 234 -19.98 5.69 -40.24
C LYS A 234 -19.19 5.37 -38.98
N ILE A 235 -17.89 5.63 -39.01
CA ILE A 235 -16.98 5.41 -37.87
C ILE A 235 -16.74 6.76 -37.20
N LEU A 236 -17.27 6.94 -36.00
CA LEU A 236 -17.10 8.18 -35.22
C LEU A 236 -15.91 8.06 -34.27
N TYR A 237 -14.86 8.82 -34.53
CA TYR A 237 -13.75 9.02 -33.62
C TYR A 237 -14.00 10.19 -32.67
N LEU A 238 -14.03 9.90 -31.37
CA LEU A 238 -14.15 10.88 -30.28
C LEU A 238 -12.76 11.23 -29.73
N GLY A 239 -12.32 12.45 -30.00
CA GLY A 239 -11.11 13.01 -29.41
C GLY A 239 -11.24 13.20 -27.90
N SER A 240 -10.10 13.15 -27.21
CA SER A 240 -9.99 13.41 -25.77
C SER A 240 -9.32 14.75 -25.52
N ASN A 241 -9.46 15.28 -24.31
CA ASN A 241 -8.60 16.37 -23.85
C ASN A 241 -7.20 15.79 -23.62
N ASP A 242 -6.25 15.98 -24.52
CA ASP A 242 -4.97 15.28 -24.43
C ASP A 242 -4.14 15.70 -23.21
N ALA A 243 -4.12 17.00 -22.87
CA ALA A 243 -3.46 17.49 -21.66
C ALA A 243 -4.27 17.11 -20.41
N GLY A 244 -5.59 17.33 -20.44
CA GLY A 244 -6.49 17.06 -19.33
C GLY A 244 -6.60 15.57 -18.98
N GLY A 245 -6.63 14.69 -19.97
CA GLY A 245 -6.63 13.23 -19.82
C GLY A 245 -5.25 12.62 -19.60
N GLY A 246 -4.19 13.40 -19.81
CA GLY A 246 -2.80 13.00 -19.59
C GLY A 246 -2.15 12.30 -20.78
N ASN A 247 -2.82 12.21 -21.94
CA ASN A 247 -2.31 11.58 -23.15
C ASN A 247 -1.02 12.26 -23.65
N SER A 248 -0.99 13.60 -23.70
CA SER A 248 0.15 14.34 -24.28
C SER A 248 1.37 14.47 -23.36
N LEU A 249 1.30 13.99 -22.12
CA LEU A 249 2.32 14.23 -21.08
C LEU A 249 3.55 13.30 -21.21
N LYS A 250 4.33 13.44 -22.28
CA LYS A 250 5.51 12.60 -22.55
C LYS A 250 6.53 12.64 -21.40
N GLY A 251 7.08 11.48 -21.05
CA GLY A 251 8.09 11.37 -19.98
C GLY A 251 7.54 11.51 -18.56
N VAL A 252 6.22 11.69 -18.42
CA VAL A 252 5.51 11.57 -17.14
C VAL A 252 4.79 10.23 -17.15
N ASN A 253 4.90 9.47 -16.05
CA ASN A 253 4.27 8.16 -15.87
C ASN A 253 2.75 8.09 -16.22
N GLN A 254 2.06 9.22 -16.36
CA GLN A 254 0.63 9.27 -16.68
C GLN A 254 0.32 9.01 -18.17
N SER A 255 1.16 9.47 -19.11
CA SER A 255 0.86 9.31 -20.56
C SER A 255 0.98 7.87 -21.02
N GLU A 256 2.05 7.18 -20.60
CA GLU A 256 2.28 5.76 -20.87
C GLU A 256 1.17 4.87 -20.30
N ARG A 257 0.50 5.34 -19.24
CA ARG A 257 -0.67 4.67 -18.65
C ARG A 257 -1.97 5.03 -19.33
N ALA A 258 -2.07 6.13 -20.07
CA ALA A 258 -3.28 6.49 -20.80
C ALA A 258 -3.38 5.74 -22.12
N SER A 259 -2.26 5.61 -22.84
CA SER A 259 -2.12 4.71 -23.98
C SER A 259 -0.66 4.33 -24.15
N THR A 260 -0.40 3.05 -24.39
CA THR A 260 0.95 2.51 -24.55
C THR A 260 1.57 2.86 -25.91
N TRP A 261 0.75 3.22 -26.90
CA TRP A 261 1.20 3.34 -28.29
C TRP A 261 0.70 4.60 -29.02
N ALA A 262 -0.45 5.16 -28.65
CA ALA A 262 -0.98 6.39 -29.24
C ALA A 262 -0.87 7.57 -28.25
N SER A 263 0.13 8.43 -28.44
CA SER A 263 0.45 9.52 -27.50
C SER A 263 -0.48 10.74 -27.57
N THR A 264 -1.34 10.84 -28.58
CA THR A 264 -2.30 11.96 -28.72
C THR A 264 -3.56 11.50 -29.43
N SER A 265 -4.65 12.25 -29.27
CA SER A 265 -5.88 12.06 -30.00
C SER A 265 -5.67 12.18 -31.52
N TYR A 266 -4.74 13.04 -31.96
CA TYR A 266 -4.34 13.15 -33.36
C TYR A 266 -3.67 11.86 -33.86
N ASN A 267 -2.70 11.33 -33.11
CA ASN A 267 -1.98 10.11 -33.49
C ASN A 267 -2.93 8.92 -33.58
N ALA A 268 -3.81 8.75 -32.60
CA ALA A 268 -4.83 7.70 -32.65
C ALA A 268 -5.78 7.85 -33.85
N ALA A 269 -6.22 9.07 -34.19
CA ALA A 269 -7.06 9.30 -35.35
C ALA A 269 -6.35 8.96 -36.69
N ALA A 270 -5.06 9.29 -36.79
CA ALA A 270 -4.26 8.99 -37.98
C ALA A 270 -4.10 7.48 -38.19
N GLU A 271 -3.82 6.75 -37.11
CA GLU A 271 -3.69 5.29 -37.13
C GLU A 271 -5.02 4.60 -37.44
N LEU A 272 -6.13 5.14 -36.92
CA LEU A 272 -7.48 4.69 -37.27
C LEU A 272 -7.77 4.90 -38.76
N ALA A 273 -7.45 6.06 -39.32
CA ALA A 273 -7.63 6.32 -40.75
C ALA A 273 -6.84 5.32 -41.61
N ALA A 274 -5.58 5.05 -41.26
CA ALA A 274 -4.74 4.06 -41.94
C ALA A 274 -5.26 2.62 -41.80
N ALA A 275 -5.91 2.28 -40.69
CA ALA A 275 -6.57 0.98 -40.53
C ALA A 275 -7.85 0.88 -41.37
N ILE A 276 -8.62 1.97 -41.51
CA ILE A 276 -9.83 2.01 -42.34
C ILE A 276 -9.47 1.82 -43.82
N GLU A 277 -8.37 2.42 -44.31
CA GLU A 277 -7.89 2.24 -45.69
C GLU A 277 -7.60 0.77 -46.06
N GLN A 278 -7.34 -0.07 -45.05
CA GLN A 278 -7.07 -1.50 -45.23
C GLN A 278 -8.35 -2.37 -45.19
N LEU A 279 -9.51 -1.76 -45.00
CA LEU A 279 -10.79 -2.46 -45.02
C LEU A 279 -11.32 -2.58 -46.46
N ASP A 280 -11.81 -3.76 -46.81
CA ASP A 280 -12.51 -3.99 -48.09
C ASP A 280 -14.00 -3.61 -47.96
N MET A 281 -14.27 -2.39 -47.51
CA MET A 281 -15.62 -1.84 -47.33
C MET A 281 -15.59 -0.31 -47.38
N GLU A 282 -16.67 0.28 -47.88
CA GLU A 282 -16.84 1.73 -47.89
C GLU A 282 -17.13 2.23 -46.47
N CYS A 283 -16.22 3.03 -45.93
CA CYS A 283 -16.27 3.57 -44.58
C CYS A 283 -16.07 5.09 -44.62
N GLN A 284 -16.78 5.82 -43.78
CA GLN A 284 -16.57 7.24 -43.57
C GLN A 284 -16.04 7.47 -42.16
N LEU A 285 -14.99 8.27 -42.02
CA LEU A 285 -14.42 8.62 -40.73
C LEU A 285 -14.97 9.98 -40.29
N TRP A 286 -15.76 9.98 -39.23
CA TRP A 286 -16.25 11.19 -38.59
C TRP A 286 -15.36 11.51 -37.39
N ILE A 287 -14.76 12.70 -37.36
CA ILE A 287 -13.88 13.12 -36.27
C ILE A 287 -14.56 14.22 -35.46
N LYS A 288 -14.85 13.93 -34.19
CA LYS A 288 -15.26 14.92 -33.19
C LYS A 288 -14.05 15.22 -32.29
N PRO A 289 -13.23 16.26 -32.57
CA PRO A 289 -12.16 16.64 -31.65
C PRO A 289 -12.74 17.17 -30.33
N HIS A 290 -11.94 17.09 -29.27
CA HIS A 290 -12.27 17.71 -27.99
C HIS A 290 -12.09 19.24 -28.08
N PRO A 291 -12.93 20.07 -27.44
CA PRO A 291 -12.81 21.53 -27.52
C PRO A 291 -11.43 22.07 -27.11
N SER A 292 -10.78 21.44 -26.13
CA SER A 292 -9.41 21.80 -25.66
C SER A 292 -8.29 21.13 -26.46
N THR A 293 -8.59 20.24 -27.39
CA THR A 293 -7.61 19.52 -28.21
C THR A 293 -8.16 19.41 -29.61
N ASP A 294 -8.18 20.55 -30.28
CA ASP A 294 -8.62 20.65 -31.66
C ASP A 294 -7.48 20.24 -32.60
N PHE A 295 -7.78 19.35 -33.53
CA PHE A 295 -6.81 18.85 -34.50
C PHE A 295 -7.51 18.50 -35.82
N ARG A 296 -6.72 18.39 -36.88
CA ARG A 296 -7.13 17.85 -38.19
C ARG A 296 -6.02 16.99 -38.75
N LEU A 297 -6.40 15.87 -39.36
CA LEU A 297 -5.51 15.07 -40.18
C LEU A 297 -5.18 15.83 -41.49
N PRO A 298 -4.05 15.53 -42.15
CA PRO A 298 -3.69 16.14 -43.43
C PRO A 298 -4.79 16.01 -44.50
N GLU A 299 -4.87 16.99 -45.40
CA GLU A 299 -5.78 16.90 -46.56
C GLU A 299 -5.42 15.68 -47.43
N GLY A 300 -6.45 14.97 -47.91
CA GLY A 300 -6.29 13.77 -48.72
C GLY A 300 -6.16 12.46 -47.92
N SER A 301 -6.04 12.49 -46.59
CA SER A 301 -6.17 11.29 -45.76
C SER A 301 -7.51 10.59 -46.03
N LEU A 302 -7.50 9.25 -46.13
CA LEU A 302 -8.68 8.45 -46.47
C LEU A 302 -9.39 8.91 -47.77
N GLY A 303 -8.64 9.44 -48.74
CA GLY A 303 -9.20 9.91 -50.01
C GLY A 303 -10.25 11.03 -49.87
N GLY A 304 -10.23 11.79 -48.76
CA GLY A 304 -11.20 12.85 -48.47
C GLY A 304 -12.50 12.37 -47.80
N GLN A 305 -12.58 11.11 -47.35
CA GLN A 305 -13.75 10.54 -46.66
C GLN A 305 -13.77 10.86 -45.15
N ILE A 306 -13.29 12.05 -44.76
CA ILE A 306 -13.19 12.48 -43.36
C ILE A 306 -14.04 13.71 -43.13
N ASP A 307 -15.07 13.59 -42.29
CA ASP A 307 -15.91 14.70 -41.86
C ASP A 307 -15.52 15.16 -40.44
N TYR A 308 -15.40 16.47 -40.22
CA TYR A 308 -15.02 17.04 -38.92
C TYR A 308 -16.19 17.74 -38.24
N PHE A 309 -16.48 17.33 -37.01
CA PHE A 309 -17.57 17.85 -36.21
C PHE A 309 -17.05 18.60 -34.98
N ARG A 310 -16.99 19.94 -35.04
CA ARG A 310 -16.40 20.76 -33.98
C ARG A 310 -17.42 21.27 -32.98
N THR A 311 -18.58 21.66 -33.47
CA THR A 311 -19.64 22.32 -32.69
C THR A 311 -20.86 21.45 -32.52
N GLU A 312 -20.97 20.37 -33.28
CA GLU A 312 -22.14 19.51 -33.36
C GLU A 312 -22.27 18.63 -32.12
N ASN A 313 -23.53 18.33 -31.79
CA ASN A 313 -23.94 17.53 -30.66
C ASN A 313 -23.38 16.11 -30.71
N VAL A 314 -22.55 15.75 -29.72
CA VAL A 314 -21.91 14.43 -29.66
C VAL A 314 -22.91 13.28 -29.56
N GLN A 315 -24.06 13.49 -28.90
CA GLN A 315 -25.06 12.43 -28.76
C GLN A 315 -25.75 12.11 -30.09
N GLN A 316 -26.11 13.15 -30.87
CA GLN A 316 -26.70 12.95 -32.20
C GLN A 316 -25.71 12.25 -33.15
N LEU A 317 -24.42 12.60 -33.07
CA LEU A 317 -23.37 11.92 -33.85
C LEU A 317 -23.24 10.44 -33.46
N VAL A 318 -23.23 10.15 -32.16
CA VAL A 318 -23.17 8.78 -31.64
C VAL A 318 -24.40 7.98 -32.07
N GLU A 319 -25.59 8.56 -32.01
CA GLU A 319 -26.84 7.92 -32.47
C GLU A 319 -26.78 7.55 -33.96
N MET A 320 -26.17 8.39 -34.79
CA MET A 320 -26.03 8.15 -36.24
C MET A 320 -24.86 7.23 -36.61
N ALA A 321 -23.84 7.10 -35.76
CA ALA A 321 -22.66 6.30 -36.04
C ALA A 321 -22.96 4.79 -36.04
N ASP A 322 -22.21 4.04 -36.84
CA ASP A 322 -22.21 2.57 -36.85
C ASP A 322 -21.22 1.99 -35.84
N LEU A 323 -20.11 2.70 -35.60
CA LEU A 323 -19.07 2.36 -34.63
C LEU A 323 -18.54 3.64 -33.98
N VAL A 324 -18.36 3.62 -32.67
CA VAL A 324 -17.70 4.70 -31.92
C VAL A 324 -16.29 4.26 -31.53
N VAL A 325 -15.31 5.10 -31.80
CA VAL A 325 -13.89 4.85 -31.50
C VAL A 325 -13.35 5.97 -30.63
N THR A 326 -12.52 5.65 -29.63
CA THR A 326 -11.84 6.68 -28.84
C THR A 326 -10.52 6.20 -28.27
N LEU A 327 -9.62 7.16 -28.02
CA LEU A 327 -8.43 6.92 -27.21
C LEU A 327 -8.78 6.78 -25.71
N GLY A 328 -9.79 7.51 -25.23
CA GLY A 328 -10.15 7.53 -23.80
C GLY A 328 -11.16 8.61 -23.40
N SER A 329 -11.98 9.09 -24.35
CA SER A 329 -12.92 10.18 -24.11
C SER A 329 -14.05 9.75 -23.16
N THR A 330 -14.45 10.62 -22.23
CA THR A 330 -15.60 10.36 -21.34
C THR A 330 -16.91 10.23 -22.13
N ALA A 331 -16.99 10.86 -23.30
CA ALA A 331 -18.13 10.76 -24.21
C ALA A 331 -18.37 9.33 -24.73
N GLN A 332 -17.45 8.38 -24.50
CA GLN A 332 -17.66 6.96 -24.80
C GLN A 332 -18.86 6.36 -24.07
N ILE A 333 -19.35 6.93 -22.96
CA ILE A 333 -20.57 6.39 -22.32
C ILE A 333 -21.81 6.58 -23.21
N TYR A 334 -21.83 7.58 -24.10
CA TYR A 334 -23.02 7.83 -24.92
C TYR A 334 -23.38 6.68 -25.84
N GLY A 335 -22.43 6.01 -26.48
CA GLY A 335 -22.83 4.86 -27.30
C GLY A 335 -23.33 3.66 -26.46
N LEU A 336 -23.07 3.58 -25.13
CA LEU A 336 -23.71 2.57 -24.27
C LEU A 336 -25.19 2.94 -24.07
N LEU A 337 -25.49 4.25 -24.03
CA LEU A 337 -26.86 4.75 -24.02
C LEU A 337 -27.56 4.50 -25.37
N TYR A 338 -26.83 4.57 -26.49
CA TYR A 338 -27.36 4.37 -27.85
C TYR A 338 -27.09 2.97 -28.45
N ASP A 339 -26.72 1.99 -27.62
CA ASP A 339 -26.46 0.59 -28.00
C ASP A 339 -25.51 0.42 -29.20
N LYS A 340 -24.43 1.20 -29.24
CA LYS A 340 -23.40 1.18 -30.29
C LYS A 340 -22.22 0.27 -29.95
N PRO A 341 -21.58 -0.40 -30.93
CA PRO A 341 -20.29 -1.02 -30.73
C PRO A 341 -19.22 0.05 -30.47
N PHE A 342 -18.20 -0.32 -29.69
CA PHE A 342 -17.14 0.60 -29.27
C PHE A 342 -15.76 0.02 -29.38
N LEU A 343 -14.85 0.76 -29.99
CA LEU A 343 -13.44 0.44 -29.98
C LEU A 343 -12.66 1.44 -29.12
N VAL A 344 -11.87 0.92 -28.17
CA VAL A 344 -10.97 1.72 -27.34
C VAL A 344 -9.53 1.47 -27.78
N MET A 345 -8.78 2.55 -28.02
CA MET A 345 -7.38 2.54 -28.47
C MET A 345 -6.39 2.87 -27.33
N GLY A 346 -6.91 3.09 -26.13
CA GLY A 346 -6.15 3.41 -24.93
C GLY A 346 -6.87 2.89 -23.70
N ASN A 347 -6.23 3.10 -22.55
CA ASN A 347 -6.75 2.68 -21.27
C ASN A 347 -7.97 3.55 -20.93
N SER A 348 -9.10 2.89 -20.70
CA SER A 348 -10.37 3.54 -20.37
C SER A 348 -11.12 2.73 -19.32
N ILE A 349 -12.20 3.28 -18.75
CA ILE A 349 -13.05 2.53 -17.82
C ILE A 349 -13.66 1.25 -18.42
N LEU A 350 -13.72 1.14 -19.75
CA LEU A 350 -14.35 0.03 -20.45
C LEU A 350 -13.37 -1.13 -20.71
N MET A 351 -12.07 -0.85 -20.65
CA MET A 351 -11.01 -1.80 -20.98
C MET A 351 -10.91 -2.95 -19.96
N GLY A 352 -10.65 -4.16 -20.45
CA GLY A 352 -10.51 -5.37 -19.65
C GLY A 352 -11.82 -5.92 -19.10
N ARG A 353 -12.97 -5.34 -19.50
CA ARG A 353 -14.30 -5.66 -18.94
C ARG A 353 -15.23 -6.35 -19.92
N ARG A 354 -14.73 -6.68 -21.11
CA ARG A 354 -15.54 -7.20 -22.22
C ARG A 354 -16.70 -6.26 -22.56
N ILE A 355 -16.48 -4.95 -22.48
CA ILE A 355 -17.47 -3.92 -22.84
C ILE A 355 -17.11 -3.32 -24.20
N ALA A 356 -15.83 -2.99 -24.41
CA ALA A 356 -15.32 -2.45 -25.68
C ALA A 356 -14.50 -3.50 -26.43
N TYR A 357 -14.40 -3.34 -27.75
CA TYR A 357 -13.32 -3.91 -28.56
C TYR A 357 -12.03 -3.15 -28.25
N GLU A 358 -10.91 -3.84 -28.04
CA GLU A 358 -9.73 -3.26 -27.40
C GLU A 358 -8.52 -3.35 -28.33
N ALA A 359 -8.02 -2.20 -28.78
CA ALA A 359 -6.80 -2.09 -29.57
C ALA A 359 -5.65 -1.60 -28.68
N LEU A 360 -5.02 -2.53 -27.95
CA LEU A 360 -3.97 -2.24 -26.97
C LEU A 360 -2.59 -2.01 -27.60
N SER A 361 -2.47 -2.30 -28.89
CA SER A 361 -1.30 -2.05 -29.72
C SER A 361 -1.74 -1.58 -31.11
N ARG A 362 -0.78 -1.11 -31.92
CA ARG A 362 -1.04 -0.77 -33.32
C ARG A 362 -1.48 -1.99 -34.12
N GLU A 363 -0.88 -3.15 -33.82
CA GLU A 363 -1.13 -4.42 -34.49
C GLU A 363 -2.54 -4.95 -34.20
N ASP A 364 -3.08 -4.67 -33.01
CA ASP A 364 -4.43 -5.07 -32.60
C ASP A 364 -5.54 -4.20 -33.21
N LEU A 365 -5.20 -3.04 -33.77
CA LEU A 365 -6.19 -2.07 -34.25
C LEU A 365 -7.05 -2.63 -35.38
N LEU A 366 -6.44 -3.13 -36.45
CA LEU A 366 -7.18 -3.64 -37.61
C LEU A 366 -8.02 -4.89 -37.26
N PRO A 367 -7.53 -5.90 -36.53
CA PRO A 367 -8.35 -7.01 -36.04
C PRO A 367 -9.53 -6.54 -35.19
N SER A 368 -9.29 -5.66 -34.21
CA SER A 368 -10.35 -5.15 -33.31
C SER A 368 -11.40 -4.33 -34.05
N LEU A 369 -10.96 -3.53 -35.04
CA LEU A 369 -11.85 -2.76 -35.90
C LEU A 369 -12.78 -3.68 -36.71
N LYS A 370 -12.23 -4.76 -37.30
CA LYS A 370 -13.03 -5.77 -38.02
C LYS A 370 -14.06 -6.44 -37.10
N GLN A 371 -13.66 -6.85 -35.90
CA GLN A 371 -14.58 -7.45 -34.91
C GLN A 371 -15.70 -6.47 -34.51
N ALA A 372 -15.35 -5.20 -34.32
CA ALA A 372 -16.30 -4.16 -33.93
C ALA A 372 -17.34 -3.89 -35.03
N LEU A 373 -16.90 -3.80 -36.28
CA LEU A 373 -17.78 -3.64 -37.45
C LEU A 373 -18.64 -4.89 -37.70
N ALA A 374 -18.10 -6.08 -37.43
CA ALA A 374 -18.84 -7.34 -37.45
C ALA A 374 -19.79 -7.53 -36.25
N ARG A 375 -19.73 -6.65 -35.24
CA ARG A 375 -20.56 -6.67 -34.02
C ARG A 375 -20.44 -7.96 -33.21
N GLU A 376 -19.26 -8.57 -33.21
CA GLU A 376 -19.01 -9.82 -32.50
C GLU A 376 -19.27 -9.67 -30.98
N SER A 377 -20.18 -10.48 -30.44
CA SER A 377 -20.62 -10.43 -29.03
C SER A 377 -21.15 -9.06 -28.56
N LEU A 378 -21.72 -8.23 -29.46
CA LEU A 378 -22.19 -6.89 -29.10
C LEU A 378 -23.24 -6.90 -27.97
N SER A 379 -24.18 -7.84 -27.96
CA SER A 379 -25.21 -7.93 -26.92
C SER A 379 -24.64 -8.16 -25.52
N GLU A 380 -23.66 -9.07 -25.40
CA GLU A 380 -22.95 -9.37 -24.15
C GLU A 380 -22.16 -8.15 -23.66
N ARG A 381 -21.48 -7.48 -24.61
CA ARG A 381 -20.70 -6.25 -24.35
C ARG A 381 -21.56 -5.12 -23.84
N LEU A 382 -22.71 -4.88 -24.48
CA LEU A 382 -23.68 -3.87 -24.05
C LEU A 382 -24.28 -4.22 -22.68
N ALA A 383 -24.61 -5.48 -22.41
CA ALA A 383 -25.09 -5.91 -21.10
C ALA A 383 -24.06 -5.61 -19.99
N ALA A 384 -22.79 -5.94 -20.21
CA ALA A 384 -21.69 -5.62 -19.30
C ALA A 384 -21.52 -4.10 -19.10
N GLY A 385 -21.65 -3.32 -20.19
CA GLY A 385 -21.58 -1.86 -20.13
C GLY A 385 -22.71 -1.24 -19.28
N LYS A 386 -23.95 -1.71 -19.48
CA LYS A 386 -25.13 -1.27 -18.71
C LYS A 386 -24.99 -1.61 -17.23
N ALA A 387 -24.41 -2.77 -16.91
CA ALA A 387 -24.08 -3.15 -15.54
C ALA A 387 -23.07 -2.21 -14.90
N LEU A 388 -21.98 -1.91 -15.61
CA LEU A 388 -20.94 -0.99 -15.15
C LEU A 388 -21.53 0.40 -14.85
N VAL A 389 -22.28 0.98 -15.79
CA VAL A 389 -22.89 2.31 -15.60
C VAL A 389 -23.86 2.30 -14.43
N THR A 390 -24.70 1.28 -14.30
CA THR A 390 -25.64 1.17 -13.17
C THR A 390 -24.88 1.15 -11.83
N ARG A 391 -23.82 0.35 -11.75
CA ARG A 391 -22.96 0.30 -10.55
C ARG A 391 -22.36 1.65 -10.23
N MET A 392 -21.85 2.36 -11.23
CA MET A 392 -21.27 3.69 -11.05
C MET A 392 -22.26 4.64 -10.41
N TYR A 393 -23.51 4.64 -10.87
CA TYR A 393 -24.56 5.51 -10.35
C TYR A 393 -25.01 5.15 -8.93
N LEU A 394 -24.85 3.90 -8.55
CA LEU A 394 -25.12 3.44 -7.19
C LEU A 394 -23.93 3.69 -6.23
N GLY A 395 -22.70 3.65 -6.70
CA GLY A 395 -21.53 3.57 -5.82
C GLY A 395 -20.49 4.68 -5.96
N ASP A 396 -20.33 5.26 -7.16
CA ASP A 396 -19.09 5.92 -7.56
C ASP A 396 -19.26 7.36 -8.05
N VAL A 397 -20.44 7.70 -8.58
CA VAL A 397 -20.74 9.06 -9.03
C VAL A 397 -21.75 9.75 -8.13
N ILE A 398 -21.56 11.06 -7.97
CA ILE A 398 -22.34 11.93 -7.11
C ILE A 398 -23.21 12.80 -8.00
N GLY A 399 -24.53 12.75 -7.82
CA GLY A 399 -25.46 13.59 -8.56
C GLY A 399 -25.43 15.03 -8.04
N LEU A 400 -25.35 15.98 -8.97
CA LEU A 400 -25.30 17.42 -8.67
C LEU A 400 -26.65 17.99 -8.26
N ASN A 401 -27.73 17.33 -8.65
CA ASN A 401 -29.09 17.70 -8.28
C ASN A 401 -29.92 16.46 -7.90
N SER A 402 -31.15 16.70 -7.43
CA SER A 402 -32.07 15.64 -7.00
C SER A 402 -32.63 14.80 -8.15
N GLU A 403 -32.62 15.31 -9.39
CA GLU A 403 -33.19 14.64 -10.57
C GLU A 403 -32.25 13.59 -11.15
N VAL A 404 -30.93 13.77 -11.00
CA VAL A 404 -29.97 12.78 -11.49
C VAL A 404 -30.18 11.45 -10.75
N PRO A 405 -30.30 10.30 -11.44
CA PRO A 405 -30.64 9.01 -10.83
C PRO A 405 -29.43 8.34 -10.14
N THR A 406 -28.64 9.10 -9.39
CA THR A 406 -27.56 8.60 -8.54
C THR A 406 -28.04 8.31 -7.13
N ARG A 407 -27.48 7.28 -6.49
CA ARG A 407 -27.68 7.04 -5.04
C ARG A 407 -26.99 8.12 -4.21
N LEU A 408 -25.78 8.49 -4.60
CA LEU A 408 -24.97 9.48 -3.89
C LEU A 408 -25.31 10.90 -4.36
N LYS A 409 -25.41 11.82 -3.40
CA LYS A 409 -25.69 13.25 -3.59
C LYS A 409 -24.59 14.10 -2.94
N VAL A 410 -24.56 15.39 -3.26
CA VAL A 410 -23.58 16.34 -2.69
C VAL A 410 -23.62 16.38 -1.15
N ALA A 411 -24.79 16.16 -0.55
CA ALA A 411 -24.95 16.05 0.90
C ALA A 411 -24.20 14.84 1.49
N ASP A 412 -24.20 13.69 0.79
CA ASP A 412 -23.47 12.51 1.22
C ASP A 412 -21.96 12.74 1.18
N LEU A 413 -21.47 13.44 0.15
CA LEU A 413 -20.08 13.86 0.04
C LEU A 413 -19.67 14.77 1.22
N ALA A 414 -20.51 15.77 1.54
CA ALA A 414 -20.26 16.66 2.67
C ALA A 414 -20.19 15.88 3.99
N SER A 415 -21.14 14.95 4.22
CA SER A 415 -21.17 14.09 5.40
C SER A 415 -19.92 13.20 5.49
N PHE A 416 -19.46 12.65 4.36
CA PHE A 416 -18.24 11.86 4.28
C PHE A 416 -17.00 12.67 4.65
N LEU A 417 -16.79 13.83 4.02
CA LEU A 417 -15.64 14.69 4.27
C LEU A 417 -15.63 15.24 5.71
N ALA A 418 -16.80 15.53 6.27
CA ALA A 418 -16.93 16.00 7.65
C ALA A 418 -16.42 15.00 8.69
N ARG A 419 -16.29 13.70 8.35
CA ARG A 419 -15.70 12.68 9.24
C ARG A 419 -14.23 12.95 9.53
N PHE A 420 -13.52 13.63 8.62
CA PHE A 420 -12.11 13.96 8.80
C PHE A 420 -11.86 15.17 9.70
N ARG A 421 -12.91 15.92 10.10
CA ARG A 421 -12.75 17.11 10.95
C ARG A 421 -12.03 16.84 12.27
N THR A 422 -12.10 15.60 12.78
CA THR A 422 -11.43 15.18 14.02
C THR A 422 -9.95 14.90 13.84
N LEU A 423 -9.46 14.79 12.59
CA LEU A 423 -8.03 14.63 12.28
C LEU A 423 -7.28 15.97 12.31
N ALA A 424 -7.98 17.10 12.40
CA ALA A 424 -7.34 18.40 12.54
C ALA A 424 -6.58 18.47 13.89
N ILE A 425 -5.25 18.44 13.83
CA ILE A 425 -4.31 18.30 14.97
C ILE A 425 -4.46 19.41 16.02
N ASP A 426 -5.10 20.53 15.67
CA ASP A 426 -5.34 21.63 16.58
C ASP A 426 -6.61 22.39 16.16
N THR A 427 -7.54 22.55 17.09
CA THR A 427 -8.83 23.23 16.90
C THR A 427 -8.97 24.48 17.77
N SER A 428 -7.87 24.95 18.37
CA SER A 428 -7.85 26.12 19.26
C SER A 428 -8.19 27.42 18.52
N LEU A 429 -7.57 27.65 17.36
CA LEU A 429 -7.84 28.81 16.50
C LEU A 429 -9.07 28.57 15.64
N LYS A 430 -9.91 29.60 15.53
CA LYS A 430 -11.09 29.61 14.65
C LYS A 430 -10.66 29.73 13.19
N MET A 431 -11.48 29.24 12.25
CA MET A 431 -11.16 29.37 10.82
C MET A 431 -11.04 30.83 10.37
N THR A 432 -11.80 31.75 10.96
CA THR A 432 -11.67 33.20 10.69
C THR A 432 -10.26 33.69 10.96
N GLU A 433 -9.69 33.35 12.11
CA GLU A 433 -8.34 33.77 12.52
C GLU A 433 -7.26 33.14 11.62
N ARG A 434 -7.46 31.89 11.18
CA ARG A 434 -6.54 31.23 10.25
C ARG A 434 -6.57 31.87 8.87
N ARG A 435 -7.75 32.25 8.37
CA ARG A 435 -7.88 32.99 7.11
C ARG A 435 -7.21 34.36 7.21
N ASP A 436 -7.46 35.11 8.28
CA ASP A 436 -6.82 36.41 8.48
C ASP A 436 -5.28 36.29 8.48
N ARG A 437 -4.74 35.22 9.10
CA ARG A 437 -3.30 34.90 9.04
C ARG A 437 -2.83 34.54 7.63
N PHE A 438 -3.61 33.75 6.89
CA PHE A 438 -3.26 33.35 5.53
C PHE A 438 -3.35 34.51 4.52
N ASP A 439 -4.32 35.40 4.68
CA ASP A 439 -4.49 36.62 3.88
C ASP A 439 -3.32 37.57 4.11
N ALA A 440 -2.92 37.77 5.38
CA ALA A 440 -1.73 38.54 5.73
C ALA A 440 -0.46 37.93 5.13
N PHE A 441 -0.28 36.61 5.28
CA PHE A 441 0.84 35.89 4.65
C PHE A 441 0.86 36.07 3.12
N THR A 442 -0.29 35.96 2.47
CA THR A 442 -0.42 36.08 1.02
C THR A 442 -0.06 37.50 0.55
N ALA A 443 -0.52 38.54 1.25
CA ALA A 443 -0.20 39.93 0.93
C ALA A 443 1.32 40.22 1.01
N ILE A 444 2.03 39.58 1.92
CA ILE A 444 3.49 39.73 2.08
C ILE A 444 4.23 38.91 1.03
N ALA A 445 3.82 37.66 0.83
CA ALA A 445 4.41 36.79 -0.16
C ALA A 445 4.34 37.45 -1.56
N SER A 446 3.27 38.21 -1.83
CA SER A 446 3.09 38.97 -3.06
C SER A 446 3.74 40.35 -3.11
N GLY A 447 4.46 40.78 -2.05
CA GLY A 447 5.10 42.09 -1.97
C GLY A 447 4.13 43.27 -1.86
N GLY A 448 2.85 43.01 -1.54
CA GLY A 448 1.82 44.03 -1.37
C GLY A 448 1.90 44.76 -0.03
N ALA A 449 2.46 44.10 0.99
CA ALA A 449 2.83 44.75 2.25
C ALA A 449 4.33 45.11 2.20
N SER A 450 4.64 46.39 2.44
CA SER A 450 6.01 46.82 2.68
C SER A 450 6.57 46.03 3.87
N ASN A 451 7.70 45.35 3.68
CA ASN A 451 8.43 44.68 4.77
C ASN A 451 8.86 45.64 5.90
N ASP A 452 8.68 46.95 5.70
CA ASP A 452 9.03 47.99 6.67
C ASP A 452 7.87 48.37 7.61
N ASP A 453 6.71 47.70 7.60
CA ASP A 453 5.65 47.95 8.59
C ASP A 453 6.05 47.40 9.98
N PRO A 454 6.41 48.28 10.95
CA PRO A 454 6.91 47.84 12.25
C PRO A 454 5.84 47.18 13.12
N GLU A 455 4.54 47.48 12.93
CA GLU A 455 3.45 46.79 13.64
C GLU A 455 3.36 45.32 13.20
N TYR A 456 3.55 45.06 11.90
CA TYR A 456 3.55 43.71 11.36
C TYR A 456 4.78 42.90 11.80
N LEU A 457 5.99 43.47 11.71
CA LEU A 457 7.21 42.80 12.20
C LEU A 457 7.11 42.46 13.69
N LYS A 458 6.52 43.36 14.48
CA LYS A 458 6.24 43.13 15.90
C LYS A 458 5.24 41.98 16.09
N LYS A 459 4.17 41.93 15.30
CA LYS A 459 3.21 40.82 15.33
C LYS A 459 3.85 39.49 14.92
N GLN A 460 4.70 39.48 13.90
CA GLN A 460 5.40 38.28 13.44
C GLN A 460 6.42 37.77 14.48
N LEU A 461 7.12 38.67 15.17
CA LEU A 461 8.00 38.33 16.28
C LEU A 461 7.23 37.78 17.49
N VAL A 462 6.03 38.32 17.78
CA VAL A 462 5.14 37.79 18.82
C VAL A 462 4.63 36.40 18.45
N ASP A 463 4.14 36.21 17.21
CA ASP A 463 3.68 34.90 16.73
C ASP A 463 4.82 33.86 16.71
N GLN A 464 6.05 34.26 16.35
CA GLN A 464 7.23 33.40 16.44
C GLN A 464 7.59 33.07 17.90
N ALA A 465 7.51 34.04 18.81
CA ALA A 465 7.76 33.82 20.24
C ALA A 465 6.72 32.88 20.86
N ASP A 466 5.45 33.03 20.51
CA ASP A 466 4.36 32.16 20.96
C ASP A 466 4.51 30.74 20.37
N SER A 467 4.89 30.62 19.10
CA SER A 467 5.21 29.32 18.48
C SER A 467 6.41 28.65 19.16
N LEU A 468 7.46 29.41 19.51
CA LEU A 468 8.61 28.88 20.24
C LEU A 468 8.20 28.38 21.64
N LYS A 469 7.27 29.09 22.27
CA LYS A 469 6.72 28.74 23.59
C LYS A 469 5.87 27.48 23.53
N GLU A 470 5.04 27.31 22.51
CA GLU A 470 4.29 26.08 22.25
C GLU A 470 5.21 24.89 21.96
N GLN A 471 6.26 25.08 21.15
CA GLN A 471 7.27 24.04 20.90
C GLN A 471 8.01 23.65 22.18
N THR A 472 8.35 24.63 23.02
CA THR A 472 8.98 24.38 24.32
C THR A 472 8.06 23.57 25.24
N LEU A 473 6.77 23.94 25.29
CA LEU A 473 5.75 23.22 26.07
C LEU A 473 5.53 21.79 25.55
N LEU A 474 5.56 21.58 24.23
CA LEU A 474 5.46 20.25 23.63
C LEU A 474 6.68 19.39 23.99
N VAL A 475 7.89 19.95 23.94
CA VAL A 475 9.11 19.27 24.36
C VAL A 475 9.06 18.91 25.85
N GLU A 476 8.55 19.79 26.71
CA GLU A 476 8.35 19.51 28.14
C GLU A 476 7.28 18.42 28.38
N THR A 477 6.20 18.44 27.60
CA THR A 477 5.14 17.41 27.65
C THR A 477 5.70 16.05 27.24
N LEU A 478 6.46 15.99 26.13
CA LEU A 478 7.11 14.77 25.68
C LEU A 478 8.15 14.26 26.67
N ARG A 479 8.93 15.15 27.29
CA ARG A 479 9.86 14.78 28.38
C ARG A 479 9.11 14.18 29.57
N THR A 480 7.98 14.78 29.95
CA THR A 480 7.15 14.28 31.05
C THR A 480 6.59 12.89 30.73
N GLU A 481 6.14 12.67 29.50
CA GLU A 481 5.61 11.38 29.06
C GLU A 481 6.71 10.31 28.96
N ILE A 482 7.91 10.67 28.47
CA ILE A 482 9.07 9.78 28.49
C ILE A 482 9.41 9.38 29.92
N SER A 483 9.48 10.33 30.86
CA SER A 483 9.72 10.02 32.28
C SER A 483 8.61 9.17 32.92
N ARG A 484 7.35 9.35 32.49
CA ARG A 484 6.23 8.50 32.92
C ARG A 484 6.42 7.06 32.45
N LEU A 485 6.78 6.87 31.18
CA LEU A 485 7.04 5.56 30.58
C LEU A 485 8.27 4.88 31.19
N GLU A 486 9.35 5.63 31.45
CA GLU A 486 10.52 5.12 32.18
C GLU A 486 10.16 4.64 33.58
N CYS A 487 9.26 5.36 34.27
CA CYS A 487 8.73 4.93 35.57
C CYS A 487 7.86 3.66 35.47
N GLU A 488 7.07 3.51 34.41
CA GLU A 488 6.30 2.29 34.16
C GLU A 488 7.22 1.09 33.86
N VAL A 489 8.25 1.27 33.03
CA VAL A 489 9.26 0.23 32.77
C VAL A 489 9.95 -0.21 34.07
N ALA A 490 10.36 0.74 34.92
CA ALA A 490 10.95 0.41 36.22
C ALA A 490 10.00 -0.37 37.15
N LYS A 491 8.68 -0.10 37.09
CA LYS A 491 7.68 -0.90 37.81
C LYS A 491 7.58 -2.31 37.25
N TYR A 492 7.62 -2.48 35.93
CA TYR A 492 7.62 -3.81 35.31
C TYR A 492 8.87 -4.60 35.66
N ASP A 493 10.05 -3.98 35.70
CA ASP A 493 11.30 -4.63 36.14
C ASP A 493 11.24 -5.07 37.61
N GLN A 494 10.59 -4.26 38.45
CA GLN A 494 10.38 -4.59 39.86
C GLN A 494 9.38 -5.75 40.05
N ILE A 495 8.33 -5.81 39.22
CA ILE A 495 7.38 -6.92 39.17
C ILE A 495 8.07 -8.18 38.68
N ALA A 496 8.87 -8.09 37.61
CA ALA A 496 9.62 -9.22 37.06
C ALA A 496 10.62 -9.77 38.09
N SER A 497 11.31 -8.90 38.83
CA SER A 497 12.23 -9.30 39.91
C SER A 497 11.50 -10.02 41.05
N LYS A 498 10.32 -9.53 41.48
CA LYS A 498 9.50 -10.20 42.49
C LYS A 498 8.99 -11.56 42.00
N LEU A 499 8.53 -11.64 40.75
CA LEU A 499 8.08 -12.89 40.14
C LEU A 499 9.22 -13.92 40.07
N HIS A 500 10.43 -13.46 39.72
CA HIS A 500 11.61 -14.31 39.71
C HIS A 500 11.95 -14.82 41.11
N GLU A 501 11.92 -13.96 42.13
CA GLU A 501 12.15 -14.36 43.52
C GLU A 501 11.08 -15.34 44.04
N GLU A 502 9.83 -15.15 43.64
CA GLU A 502 8.70 -16.01 44.03
C GLU A 502 8.74 -17.37 43.33
N ASN A 503 9.09 -17.38 42.04
CA ASN A 503 9.37 -18.61 41.30
C ASN A 503 10.57 -19.36 41.88
N GLN A 504 11.63 -18.65 42.28
CA GLN A 504 12.77 -19.27 42.93
C GLN A 504 12.39 -19.90 44.28
N LYS A 505 11.56 -19.22 45.08
CA LYS A 505 11.00 -19.79 46.33
C LYS A 505 10.15 -21.03 46.07
N GLN A 506 9.37 -21.06 44.99
CA GLN A 506 8.59 -22.23 44.60
C GLN A 506 9.47 -23.38 44.13
N VAL A 507 10.52 -23.11 43.35
CA VAL A 507 11.52 -24.10 42.93
C VAL A 507 12.23 -24.68 44.15
N ASP A 508 12.65 -23.85 45.09
CA ASP A 508 13.29 -24.29 46.34
C ASP A 508 12.33 -25.12 47.21
N ALA A 509 11.03 -24.77 47.25
CA ALA A 509 10.02 -25.55 47.96
C ALA A 509 9.74 -26.91 47.28
N LEU A 510 9.73 -26.95 45.95
CA LEU A 510 9.58 -28.19 45.18
C LEU A 510 10.82 -29.10 45.35
N LEU A 511 12.03 -28.52 45.39
CA LEU A 511 13.26 -29.27 45.64
C LEU A 511 13.29 -29.85 47.07
N ARG A 512 12.79 -29.12 48.07
CA ARG A 512 12.59 -29.66 49.43
C ARG A 512 11.56 -30.78 49.46
N THR A 513 10.44 -30.61 48.76
CA THR A 513 9.39 -31.64 48.66
C THR A 513 9.90 -32.89 47.93
N ALA A 514 10.75 -32.74 46.92
CA ALA A 514 11.41 -33.85 46.24
C ALA A 514 12.40 -34.58 47.15
N SER A 515 13.17 -33.84 47.98
CA SER A 515 14.03 -34.42 49.01
C SER A 515 13.23 -35.16 50.10
N ASP A 516 12.07 -34.64 50.49
CA ASP A 516 11.16 -35.28 51.45
C ASP A 516 10.49 -36.53 50.85
N MET A 517 10.19 -36.50 49.55
CA MET A 517 9.69 -37.65 48.79
C MET A 517 10.74 -38.76 48.66
N ASP A 518 12.01 -38.42 48.44
CA ASP A 518 13.12 -39.40 48.46
C ASP A 518 13.34 -39.96 49.88
N HIS A 519 13.18 -39.14 50.91
CA HIS A 519 13.22 -39.60 52.30
C HIS A 519 12.03 -40.53 52.62
N LEU A 520 10.83 -40.24 52.11
CA LEU A 520 9.64 -41.09 52.24
C LEU A 520 9.79 -42.38 51.43
N ARG A 521 10.43 -42.33 50.26
CA ARG A 521 10.73 -43.51 49.43
C ARG A 521 11.75 -44.42 50.08
N GLN A 522 12.82 -43.88 50.69
CA GLN A 522 13.73 -44.65 51.53
C GLN A 522 13.01 -45.27 52.75
N LYS A 523 12.08 -44.53 53.38
CA LYS A 523 11.28 -45.02 54.50
C LYS A 523 10.31 -46.12 54.06
N TYR A 524 9.73 -46.00 52.86
CA TYR A 524 8.88 -47.01 52.24
C TYR A 524 9.67 -48.26 51.88
N ASP A 525 10.86 -48.13 51.30
CA ASP A 525 11.73 -49.27 51.00
C ASP A 525 12.24 -49.96 52.27
N THR A 526 12.46 -49.20 53.35
CA THR A 526 12.74 -49.77 54.67
C THR A 526 11.50 -50.48 55.23
N LEU A 527 10.31 -49.90 55.11
CA LEU A 527 9.05 -50.54 55.54
C LEU A 527 8.71 -51.80 54.75
N VAL A 528 8.99 -51.85 53.44
CA VAL A 528 8.81 -53.05 52.61
C VAL A 528 9.82 -54.14 52.99
N LYS A 529 11.08 -53.77 53.28
CA LYS A 529 12.07 -54.72 53.85
C LYS A 529 11.67 -55.21 55.24
N THR A 530 11.10 -54.33 56.07
CA THR A 530 10.64 -54.68 57.43
C THR A 530 9.38 -55.55 57.38
N SER A 531 8.49 -55.32 56.40
CA SER A 531 7.31 -56.16 56.15
C SER A 531 7.69 -57.55 55.65
N GLY A 532 8.73 -57.68 54.82
CA GLY A 532 9.27 -58.98 54.44
C GLY A 532 9.93 -59.73 55.61
N ALA A 533 10.59 -59.01 56.51
CA ALA A 533 11.14 -59.58 57.74
C ALA A 533 10.05 -60.01 58.74
N LEU A 534 8.99 -59.21 58.90
CA LEU A 534 7.86 -59.51 59.78
C LEU A 534 7.00 -60.67 59.27
N GLU A 535 6.85 -60.87 57.96
CA GLU A 535 6.14 -62.05 57.43
C GLU A 535 6.97 -63.34 57.63
N SER A 536 8.30 -63.23 57.60
CA SER A 536 9.22 -64.33 57.92
C SER A 536 9.23 -64.64 59.43
N GLU A 537 9.12 -63.62 60.28
CA GLU A 537 9.02 -63.75 61.75
C GLU A 537 7.65 -64.30 62.19
N LYS A 538 6.57 -63.92 61.50
CA LYS A 538 5.23 -64.49 61.69
C LYS A 538 5.18 -65.98 61.30
N GLN A 539 5.83 -66.38 60.20
CA GLN A 539 5.94 -67.80 59.84
C GLN A 539 6.80 -68.60 60.84
N ALA A 540 7.81 -67.99 61.45
CA ALA A 540 8.60 -68.61 62.51
C ALA A 540 7.80 -68.75 63.82
N LEU A 541 7.05 -67.72 64.22
CA LEU A 541 6.21 -67.72 65.42
C LEU A 541 4.99 -68.66 65.27
N GLU A 542 4.41 -68.81 64.08
CA GLU A 542 3.35 -69.79 63.84
C GLU A 542 3.87 -71.23 63.94
N GLN A 543 5.13 -71.51 63.56
CA GLN A 543 5.76 -72.81 63.78
C GLN A 543 6.17 -73.06 65.25
N GLU A 544 6.53 -72.00 65.99
CA GLU A 544 6.90 -72.07 67.40
C GLU A 544 5.67 -72.21 68.32
N ASN A 545 4.54 -71.59 67.97
CA ASN A 545 3.29 -71.67 68.72
C ASN A 545 2.60 -73.04 68.55
N ILE A 546 2.78 -73.71 67.40
CA ILE A 546 2.39 -75.13 67.20
C ILE A 546 3.23 -76.05 68.09
N ARG A 547 4.49 -75.69 68.39
CA ARG A 547 5.39 -76.42 69.29
C ARG A 547 5.02 -76.23 70.77
N HIS A 548 4.77 -74.99 71.19
CA HIS A 548 4.42 -74.69 72.59
C HIS A 548 3.02 -75.16 73.00
N LEU A 549 2.06 -75.22 72.08
CA LEU A 549 0.75 -75.83 72.34
C LEU A 549 0.83 -77.36 72.48
N SER A 550 1.79 -78.01 71.81
CA SER A 550 2.08 -79.43 72.00
C SER A 550 2.78 -79.74 73.34
N ASP A 551 3.57 -78.81 73.89
CA ASP A 551 4.32 -79.00 75.13
C ASP A 551 3.54 -78.56 76.40
N LEU A 552 2.61 -77.61 76.27
CA LEU A 552 1.73 -77.16 77.38
C LEU A 552 0.54 -78.10 77.64
N GLU A 553 0.18 -78.94 76.66
CA GLU A 553 -0.82 -80.00 76.84
C GLU A 553 -0.24 -81.24 77.58
N ALA A 554 1.10 -81.33 77.69
CA ALA A 554 1.82 -82.38 78.41
C ALA A 554 2.20 -82.04 79.86
N LEU A 555 2.19 -80.75 80.27
CA LEU A 555 2.62 -80.29 81.61
C LEU A 555 1.50 -79.67 82.47
N ARG A 556 0.25 -79.73 81.99
CA ARG A 556 -0.96 -79.36 82.75
C ARG A 556 -1.67 -80.57 83.36
N ILE A 557 -0.89 -81.60 83.65
CA ILE A 557 -1.21 -82.66 84.59
C ILE A 557 -0.03 -82.64 85.56
N ASP A 558 -0.28 -82.28 86.82
CA ASP A 558 0.66 -82.34 87.95
C ASP A 558 1.43 -81.05 88.34
N ALA A 559 0.76 -80.12 89.02
CA ALA A 559 1.24 -79.53 90.30
C ALA A 559 0.56 -78.18 90.61
N GLU A 560 -0.59 -78.27 91.30
CA GLU A 560 -1.04 -77.24 92.22
C GLU A 560 -0.35 -77.40 93.59
N SER A 561 -0.20 -76.29 94.31
CA SER A 561 0.33 -76.08 95.69
C SER A 561 1.80 -75.59 95.73
N THR A 562 2.20 -74.54 96.45
CA THR A 562 1.64 -74.02 97.70
C THR A 562 2.05 -72.56 97.97
N THR A 563 1.03 -71.83 98.42
CA THR A 563 0.89 -70.62 99.25
C THR A 563 2.03 -70.11 100.16
N LYS A 564 1.95 -68.79 100.42
CA LYS A 564 2.02 -68.11 101.74
C LYS A 564 3.42 -67.85 102.34
N ALA A 565 3.79 -66.56 102.45
CA ALA A 565 4.11 -65.90 103.74
C ALA A 565 4.75 -64.49 103.58
N HIS A 566 4.08 -63.50 102.98
CA HIS A 566 4.51 -62.09 103.11
C HIS A 566 3.33 -61.12 103.17
N LYS A 567 2.23 -61.56 103.79
CA LYS A 567 0.90 -60.94 103.71
C LYS A 567 0.43 -60.26 105.00
N LEU A 568 1.31 -59.92 105.95
CA LEU A 568 0.83 -59.41 107.25
C LEU A 568 1.41 -58.09 107.78
N MET A 569 2.27 -57.36 107.06
CA MET A 569 2.75 -56.04 107.55
C MET A 569 2.39 -54.84 106.67
N LEU A 570 1.90 -55.05 105.44
CA LEU A 570 1.59 -53.93 104.52
C LEU A 570 0.13 -53.44 104.58
N ALA A 571 -0.74 -54.09 105.35
CA ALA A 571 -2.19 -53.93 105.25
C ALA A 571 -2.76 -52.69 105.98
N ASP A 572 -2.07 -52.14 106.98
CA ASP A 572 -2.64 -51.07 107.81
C ASP A 572 -2.17 -49.65 107.43
N ALA A 573 -0.99 -49.50 106.82
CA ALA A 573 -0.55 -48.20 106.28
C ALA A 573 -1.23 -47.85 104.93
N GLN A 574 -1.65 -48.85 104.15
CA GLN A 574 -2.34 -48.64 102.87
C GLN A 574 -3.79 -48.15 103.03
N LYS A 575 -4.44 -48.41 104.17
CA LYS A 575 -5.87 -48.16 104.30
C LYS A 575 -6.22 -46.67 104.43
N THR A 576 -5.35 -45.88 105.05
CA THR A 576 -5.55 -44.43 105.23
C THR A 576 -5.17 -43.65 103.97
N HIS A 577 -4.11 -44.05 103.26
CA HIS A 577 -3.69 -43.42 102.01
C HIS A 577 -4.66 -43.69 100.83
N ILE A 578 -5.34 -44.84 100.83
CA ILE A 578 -6.34 -45.20 99.81
C ILE A 578 -7.64 -44.39 99.98
N ALA A 579 -8.00 -43.97 101.20
CA ALA A 579 -9.21 -43.19 101.43
C ALA A 579 -9.08 -41.75 100.90
N GLU A 580 -7.92 -41.11 101.10
CA GLU A 580 -7.63 -39.77 100.56
C GLU A 580 -7.42 -39.81 99.04
N GLN A 581 -6.78 -40.86 98.49
CA GLN A 581 -6.69 -41.05 97.04
C GLN A 581 -8.06 -41.22 96.39
N LYS A 582 -9.00 -41.96 97.00
CA LYS A 582 -10.35 -42.15 96.44
C LYS A 582 -11.17 -40.85 96.42
N SER A 583 -10.99 -39.98 97.41
CA SER A 583 -11.65 -38.66 97.47
C SER A 583 -11.11 -37.71 96.39
N LEU A 584 -9.78 -37.64 96.23
CA LEU A 584 -9.16 -36.86 95.15
C LEU A 584 -9.46 -37.40 93.76
N GLN A 585 -9.51 -38.73 93.61
CA GLN A 585 -9.81 -39.39 92.35
C GLN A 585 -11.26 -39.18 91.91
N ALA A 586 -12.22 -39.21 92.84
CA ALA A 586 -13.61 -38.86 92.54
C ALA A 586 -13.78 -37.39 92.09
N ARG A 587 -12.98 -36.47 92.65
CA ARG A 587 -13.01 -35.05 92.29
C ARG A 587 -12.31 -34.77 90.96
N ILE A 588 -11.23 -35.49 90.65
CA ILE A 588 -10.55 -35.48 89.35
C ILE A 588 -11.44 -36.11 88.26
N GLU A 589 -12.18 -37.17 88.57
CA GLU A 589 -13.14 -37.77 87.62
C GLU A 589 -14.29 -36.82 87.33
N THR A 590 -14.83 -36.14 88.36
CA THR A 590 -15.92 -35.16 88.19
C THR A 590 -15.48 -33.97 87.32
N LEU A 591 -14.33 -33.35 87.65
CA LEU A 591 -13.73 -32.27 86.85
C LEU A 591 -13.31 -32.75 85.45
N GLY A 592 -12.87 -34.01 85.33
CA GLY A 592 -12.54 -34.64 84.06
C GLY A 592 -13.77 -34.87 83.18
N THR A 593 -14.91 -35.22 83.75
CA THR A 593 -16.19 -35.32 83.02
C THR A 593 -16.72 -33.94 82.63
N GLU A 594 -16.62 -32.93 83.49
CA GLU A 594 -17.01 -31.56 83.16
C GLU A 594 -16.12 -30.96 82.07
N LEU A 595 -14.80 -31.14 82.17
CA LEU A 595 -13.85 -30.70 81.15
C LEU A 595 -14.04 -31.44 79.83
N ARG A 596 -14.31 -32.76 79.83
CA ARG A 596 -14.65 -33.52 78.61
C ARG A 596 -15.95 -33.04 78.01
N THR A 597 -16.97 -32.76 78.82
CA THR A 597 -18.27 -32.26 78.35
C THR A 597 -18.13 -30.87 77.74
N GLU A 598 -17.33 -29.99 78.36
CA GLU A 598 -17.11 -28.64 77.85
C GLU A 598 -16.15 -28.62 76.65
N THR A 599 -15.17 -29.53 76.60
CA THR A 599 -14.30 -29.73 75.42
C THR A 599 -15.11 -30.28 74.24
N VAL A 600 -16.07 -31.19 74.49
CA VAL A 600 -17.00 -31.68 73.45
C VAL A 600 -17.92 -30.55 72.98
N ARG A 601 -18.51 -29.75 73.88
CA ARG A 601 -19.32 -28.58 73.49
C ARG A 601 -18.52 -27.51 72.74
N HIS A 602 -17.25 -27.31 73.10
CA HIS A 602 -16.38 -26.35 72.41
C HIS A 602 -15.93 -26.89 71.05
N ALA A 603 -15.67 -28.19 70.94
CA ALA A 603 -15.39 -28.87 69.67
C ALA A 603 -16.61 -28.89 68.75
N GLU A 604 -17.83 -29.04 69.28
CA GLU A 604 -19.08 -28.93 68.54
C GLU A 604 -19.35 -27.49 68.08
N ARG A 605 -19.12 -26.48 68.93
CA ARG A 605 -19.19 -25.06 68.52
C ARG A 605 -18.19 -24.70 67.43
N LEU A 606 -16.94 -25.18 67.55
CA LEU A 606 -15.92 -25.00 66.51
C LEU A 606 -16.26 -25.78 65.24
N LYS A 607 -16.89 -26.96 65.34
CA LYS A 607 -17.37 -27.72 64.19
C LYS A 607 -18.48 -26.97 63.46
N ASP A 608 -19.44 -26.39 64.19
CA ASP A 608 -20.54 -25.61 63.63
C ASP A 608 -20.06 -24.27 63.00
N GLU A 609 -19.11 -23.58 63.63
CA GLU A 609 -18.51 -22.36 63.06
C GLU A 609 -17.67 -22.67 61.82
N ARG A 610 -16.90 -23.75 61.84
CA ARG A 610 -16.13 -24.23 60.68
C ARG A 610 -17.05 -24.66 59.55
N GLN A 611 -18.19 -25.30 59.86
CA GLN A 611 -19.19 -25.68 58.89
C GLN A 611 -19.92 -24.46 58.29
N LYS A 612 -20.20 -23.41 59.10
CA LYS A 612 -20.75 -22.14 58.60
C LYS A 612 -19.76 -21.38 57.70
N THR A 613 -18.49 -21.29 58.08
CA THR A 613 -17.47 -20.65 57.24
C THR A 613 -17.18 -21.45 55.97
N GLU A 614 -17.18 -22.78 56.05
CA GLU A 614 -17.05 -23.67 54.89
C GLU A 614 -18.24 -23.53 53.93
N ILE A 615 -19.46 -23.39 54.43
CA ILE A 615 -20.65 -23.10 53.60
C ILE A 615 -20.53 -21.73 52.92
N SER A 616 -20.06 -20.70 53.65
CA SER A 616 -19.85 -19.36 53.09
C SER A 616 -18.76 -19.33 52.01
N PHE A 617 -17.63 -20.00 52.25
CA PHE A 617 -16.54 -20.11 51.25
C PHE A 617 -16.97 -20.95 50.04
N LYS A 618 -17.74 -22.02 50.25
CA LYS A 618 -18.32 -22.82 49.16
C LYS A 618 -19.31 -22.02 48.33
N SER A 619 -20.06 -21.09 48.93
CA SER A 619 -20.95 -20.16 48.21
C SER A 619 -20.16 -19.18 47.35
N GLN A 620 -19.14 -18.51 47.91
CA GLN A 620 -18.33 -17.54 47.15
C GLN A 620 -17.51 -18.20 46.03
N ILE A 621 -17.01 -19.41 46.26
CA ILE A 621 -16.36 -20.23 45.22
C ILE A 621 -17.37 -20.67 44.16
N ALA A 622 -18.63 -20.93 44.53
CA ALA A 622 -19.68 -21.26 43.56
C ALA A 622 -20.06 -20.04 42.70
N ASP A 623 -20.09 -18.83 43.27
CA ASP A 623 -20.40 -17.59 42.58
C ASP A 623 -19.27 -17.21 41.58
N LEU A 624 -18.00 -17.28 42.01
CA LEU A 624 -16.85 -17.06 41.12
C LEU A 624 -16.73 -18.13 40.03
N LYS A 625 -17.07 -19.39 40.34
CA LYS A 625 -17.14 -20.47 39.33
C LYS A 625 -18.29 -20.26 38.35
N ALA A 626 -19.39 -19.63 38.76
CA ALA A 626 -20.52 -19.32 37.88
C ALA A 626 -20.19 -18.18 36.92
N GLU A 627 -19.46 -17.16 37.37
CA GLU A 627 -19.03 -16.01 36.56
C GLU A 627 -17.97 -16.40 35.52
N HIS A 628 -16.94 -17.15 35.93
CA HIS A 628 -15.91 -17.65 35.01
C HIS A 628 -16.50 -18.57 33.93
N LYS A 629 -17.47 -19.41 34.32
CA LYS A 629 -18.25 -20.23 33.39
C LYS A 629 -18.99 -19.40 32.34
N ALA A 630 -19.64 -18.30 32.74
CA ALA A 630 -20.46 -17.51 31.83
C ALA A 630 -19.62 -16.91 30.69
N GLN A 631 -18.37 -16.55 31.00
CA GLN A 631 -17.40 -16.06 30.04
C GLN A 631 -16.85 -17.20 29.16
N THR A 632 -16.56 -18.37 29.74
CA THR A 632 -16.09 -19.56 29.00
C THR A 632 -17.15 -20.11 28.03
N ASP A 633 -18.43 -20.13 28.41
CA ASP A 633 -19.54 -20.60 27.56
C ASP A 633 -19.79 -19.68 26.35
N THR A 634 -19.51 -18.38 26.49
CA THR A 634 -19.61 -17.40 25.40
C THR A 634 -18.48 -17.59 24.39
N LEU A 635 -17.26 -17.82 24.88
CA LEU A 635 -16.09 -18.04 24.04
C LEU A 635 -16.16 -19.37 23.27
N ASN A 636 -16.66 -20.44 23.90
CA ASN A 636 -16.78 -21.76 23.25
C ASN A 636 -17.80 -21.79 22.11
N ARG A 637 -18.85 -20.95 22.14
CA ARG A 637 -19.78 -20.81 21.01
C ARG A 637 -19.12 -20.13 19.82
N LEU A 638 -18.37 -19.05 20.06
CA LEU A 638 -17.57 -18.38 19.03
C LEU A 638 -16.52 -19.31 18.43
N VAL A 639 -15.80 -20.06 19.26
CA VAL A 639 -14.78 -21.01 18.78
C VAL A 639 -15.39 -22.18 17.99
N THR A 640 -16.58 -22.66 18.36
CA THR A 640 -17.26 -23.74 17.62
C THR A 640 -17.77 -23.25 16.26
N GLN A 641 -18.31 -22.03 16.21
CA GLN A 641 -18.74 -21.38 14.97
C GLN A 641 -17.55 -21.10 14.04
N LEU A 642 -16.46 -20.55 14.58
CA LEU A 642 -15.22 -20.30 13.85
C LEU A 642 -14.53 -21.58 13.39
N LYS A 643 -14.61 -22.68 14.15
CA LYS A 643 -14.07 -23.98 13.71
C LYS A 643 -14.90 -24.60 12.59
N ALA A 644 -16.23 -24.49 12.63
CA ALA A 644 -17.09 -24.96 11.55
C ALA A 644 -16.86 -24.15 10.27
N GLU A 645 -16.71 -22.82 10.39
CA GLU A 645 -16.36 -21.92 9.28
C GLU A 645 -14.94 -22.19 8.77
N ALA A 646 -13.96 -22.38 9.65
CA ALA A 646 -12.57 -22.70 9.28
C ALA A 646 -12.47 -24.06 8.58
N THR A 647 -13.16 -25.10 9.04
CA THR A 647 -13.16 -26.41 8.36
C THR A 647 -13.90 -26.36 7.01
N ALA A 648 -14.98 -25.56 6.90
CA ALA A 648 -15.64 -25.31 5.62
C ALA A 648 -14.72 -24.56 4.64
N LEU A 649 -14.01 -23.54 5.13
CA LEU A 649 -13.01 -22.78 4.39
C LEU A 649 -11.81 -23.63 4.01
N GLU A 650 -11.25 -24.44 4.90
CA GLU A 650 -10.14 -25.37 4.62
C GLU A 650 -10.54 -26.42 3.58
N THR A 651 -11.78 -26.93 3.64
CA THR A 651 -12.30 -27.88 2.64
C THR A 651 -12.48 -27.20 1.28
N GLN A 652 -12.96 -25.95 1.26
CA GLN A 652 -13.08 -25.13 0.06
C GLN A 652 -11.71 -24.72 -0.51
N HIS A 653 -10.76 -24.38 0.36
CA HIS A 653 -9.40 -23.99 0.00
C HIS A 653 -8.62 -25.21 -0.49
N ALA A 654 -8.75 -26.39 0.12
CA ALA A 654 -8.15 -27.62 -0.37
C ALA A 654 -8.71 -28.04 -1.74
N LYS A 655 -10.03 -27.87 -1.98
CA LYS A 655 -10.62 -28.07 -3.32
C LYS A 655 -10.09 -27.05 -4.33
N THR A 656 -9.99 -25.79 -3.94
CA THR A 656 -9.53 -24.69 -4.80
C THR A 656 -8.05 -24.86 -5.11
N LEU A 657 -7.21 -25.12 -4.11
CA LEU A 657 -5.78 -25.37 -4.20
C LEU A 657 -5.49 -26.63 -5.02
N LYS A 658 -6.26 -27.71 -4.88
CA LYS A 658 -6.11 -28.89 -5.74
C LYS A 658 -6.48 -28.58 -7.20
N SER A 659 -7.49 -27.74 -7.44
CA SER A 659 -7.84 -27.29 -8.80
C SER A 659 -6.82 -26.29 -9.37
N GLN A 660 -6.23 -25.44 -8.52
CA GLN A 660 -5.22 -24.46 -8.90
C GLN A 660 -3.86 -25.12 -9.12
N GLN A 661 -3.50 -26.11 -8.32
CA GLN A 661 -2.32 -26.95 -8.51
C GLN A 661 -2.47 -27.75 -9.82
N GLN A 662 -3.63 -28.36 -10.07
CA GLN A 662 -3.87 -29.04 -11.35
C GLN A 662 -3.78 -28.06 -12.54
N ARG A 663 -4.35 -26.85 -12.44
CA ARG A 663 -4.23 -25.82 -13.47
C ARG A 663 -2.82 -25.26 -13.60
N ALA A 664 -2.06 -25.17 -12.51
CA ALA A 664 -0.69 -24.70 -12.50
C ALA A 664 0.24 -25.76 -13.08
N ASP A 665 -0.01 -27.04 -12.82
CA ASP A 665 0.70 -28.17 -13.41
C ASP A 665 0.35 -28.28 -14.91
N ASP A 666 -0.92 -28.09 -15.28
CA ASP A 666 -1.37 -28.04 -16.68
C ASP A 666 -0.81 -26.80 -17.40
N ALA A 667 -0.75 -25.65 -16.74
CA ALA A 667 -0.17 -24.42 -17.27
C ALA A 667 1.36 -24.48 -17.33
N ALA A 668 2.03 -25.13 -16.37
CA ALA A 668 3.46 -25.36 -16.39
C ALA A 668 3.83 -26.33 -17.52
N LYS A 669 3.00 -27.36 -17.75
CA LYS A 669 3.16 -28.29 -18.87
C LYS A 669 2.85 -27.64 -20.20
N ALA A 670 1.84 -26.77 -20.26
CA ALA A 670 1.54 -25.95 -21.44
C ALA A 670 2.63 -24.90 -21.70
N HIS A 671 3.22 -24.32 -20.66
CA HIS A 671 4.32 -23.38 -20.75
C HIS A 671 5.63 -24.08 -21.13
N GLU A 672 5.91 -25.27 -20.61
CA GLU A 672 7.05 -26.11 -21.03
C GLU A 672 6.88 -26.52 -22.50
N THR A 673 5.67 -26.89 -22.92
CA THR A 673 5.34 -27.16 -24.33
C THR A 673 5.45 -25.89 -25.18
N ALA A 674 5.01 -24.72 -24.69
CA ALA A 674 5.09 -23.45 -25.40
C ALA A 674 6.54 -22.94 -25.49
N VAL A 675 7.35 -23.13 -24.45
CA VAL A 675 8.79 -22.82 -24.45
C VAL A 675 9.54 -23.76 -25.36
N GLN A 676 9.17 -25.05 -25.40
CA GLN A 676 9.76 -26.00 -26.34
C GLN A 676 9.34 -25.67 -27.79
N ASN A 677 8.09 -25.33 -28.03
CA ASN A 677 7.60 -24.87 -29.35
C ASN A 677 8.24 -23.53 -29.75
N LEU A 678 8.44 -22.60 -28.82
CA LEU A 678 9.16 -21.35 -29.06
C LEU A 678 10.64 -21.60 -29.31
N LYS A 679 11.26 -22.55 -28.61
CA LYS A 679 12.65 -22.93 -28.83
C LYS A 679 12.82 -23.57 -30.22
N GLU A 680 11.88 -24.43 -30.63
CA GLU A 680 11.84 -25.00 -31.98
C GLU A 680 11.51 -23.94 -33.05
N ALA A 681 10.63 -22.98 -32.76
CA ALA A 681 10.34 -21.85 -33.63
C ALA A 681 11.55 -20.91 -33.76
N PHE A 682 12.26 -20.63 -32.67
CA PHE A 682 13.50 -19.85 -32.66
C PHE A 682 14.65 -20.58 -33.34
N GLU A 683 14.78 -21.89 -33.18
CA GLU A 683 15.76 -22.70 -33.92
C GLU A 683 15.43 -22.72 -35.41
N ASN A 684 14.15 -22.84 -35.79
CA ASN A 684 13.69 -22.75 -37.17
C ASN A 684 13.86 -21.34 -37.76
N GLU A 685 13.55 -20.29 -37.01
CA GLU A 685 13.72 -18.90 -37.43
C GLU A 685 15.20 -18.54 -37.49
N ARG A 686 16.01 -19.01 -36.54
CA ARG A 686 17.47 -18.92 -36.62
C ARG A 686 18.01 -19.70 -37.80
N ALA A 687 17.47 -20.86 -38.15
CA ALA A 687 17.87 -21.60 -39.36
C ALA A 687 17.45 -20.88 -40.64
N ILE A 688 16.26 -20.27 -40.68
CA ILE A 688 15.77 -19.44 -41.80
C ILE A 688 16.63 -18.18 -41.93
N LEU A 689 16.90 -17.48 -40.84
CA LEU A 689 17.75 -16.29 -40.80
C LEU A 689 19.21 -16.66 -41.11
N THR A 690 19.71 -17.81 -40.67
CA THR A 690 21.05 -18.31 -41.04
C THR A 690 21.09 -18.60 -42.54
N ASN A 691 20.07 -19.24 -43.10
CA ASN A 691 19.96 -19.49 -44.53
C ASN A 691 19.78 -18.20 -45.35
N GLN A 692 19.08 -17.20 -44.81
CA GLN A 692 18.94 -15.88 -45.43
C GLN A 692 20.22 -15.05 -45.32
N ILE A 693 20.95 -15.13 -44.20
CA ILE A 693 22.26 -14.53 -44.02
C ILE A 693 23.27 -15.21 -44.94
N ASP A 694 23.23 -16.53 -45.09
CA ASP A 694 24.08 -17.27 -46.03
C ASP A 694 23.70 -16.95 -47.47
N ALA A 695 22.41 -16.84 -47.81
CA ALA A 695 21.95 -16.39 -49.12
C ALA A 695 22.37 -14.94 -49.40
N LYS A 696 22.22 -14.02 -48.43
CA LYS A 696 22.64 -12.63 -48.56
C LYS A 696 24.16 -12.47 -48.54
N THR A 697 24.88 -13.33 -47.83
CA THR A 697 26.35 -13.38 -47.83
C THR A 697 26.85 -13.96 -49.14
N ASN A 698 26.15 -14.91 -49.75
CA ASN A 698 26.44 -15.42 -51.08
C ASN A 698 26.06 -14.42 -52.19
N GLU A 699 24.96 -13.67 -52.03
CA GLU A 699 24.62 -12.53 -52.89
C GLU A 699 25.64 -11.40 -52.73
N LEU A 700 26.11 -11.11 -51.51
CA LEU A 700 27.14 -10.13 -51.24
C LEU A 700 28.49 -10.58 -51.80
N LYS A 701 28.86 -11.85 -51.68
CA LYS A 701 30.06 -12.43 -52.32
C LYS A 701 29.92 -12.46 -53.83
N ALA A 702 28.73 -12.70 -54.38
CA ALA A 702 28.47 -12.63 -55.81
C ALA A 702 28.48 -11.19 -56.32
N ALA A 703 27.99 -10.23 -55.53
CA ALA A 703 28.03 -8.80 -55.79
C ALA A 703 29.42 -8.22 -55.61
N GLU A 704 30.22 -8.70 -54.65
CA GLU A 704 31.64 -8.38 -54.49
C GLU A 704 32.47 -9.03 -55.59
N ALA A 705 32.17 -10.25 -56.02
CA ALA A 705 32.81 -10.86 -57.18
C ALA A 705 32.41 -10.16 -58.49
N ALA A 706 31.17 -9.70 -58.61
CA ALA A 706 30.68 -8.90 -59.72
C ALA A 706 31.26 -7.48 -59.69
N ALA A 707 31.40 -6.85 -58.53
CA ALA A 707 32.03 -5.54 -58.35
C ALA A 707 33.54 -5.64 -58.52
N THR A 708 34.18 -6.74 -58.11
CA THR A 708 35.60 -7.01 -58.37
C THR A 708 35.84 -7.32 -59.84
N ARG A 709 34.91 -8.02 -60.53
CA ARG A 709 34.90 -8.12 -61.99
C ARG A 709 34.68 -6.77 -62.63
N HIS A 710 33.70 -5.99 -62.21
CA HIS A 710 33.40 -4.68 -62.77
C HIS A 710 34.52 -3.67 -62.49
N LEU A 711 35.24 -3.80 -61.38
CA LEU A 711 36.44 -3.02 -61.04
C LEU A 711 37.66 -3.53 -61.82
N SER A 712 37.76 -4.83 -62.11
CA SER A 712 38.77 -5.41 -63.01
C SER A 712 38.52 -5.00 -64.46
N ASP A 713 37.25 -4.95 -64.88
CA ASP A 713 36.79 -4.55 -66.21
C ASP A 713 36.91 -3.04 -66.35
N LEU A 714 36.57 -2.24 -65.33
CA LEU A 714 36.86 -0.80 -65.29
C LEU A 714 38.35 -0.52 -65.20
N LYS A 715 39.17 -1.36 -64.55
CA LYS A 715 40.64 -1.22 -64.57
C LYS A 715 41.21 -1.65 -65.92
N ALA A 716 40.64 -2.64 -66.58
CA ALA A 716 41.01 -3.08 -67.91
C ALA A 716 40.54 -2.07 -68.98
N GLU A 717 39.39 -1.44 -68.78
CA GLU A 717 38.82 -0.39 -69.63
C GLU A 717 39.53 0.94 -69.38
N HIS A 718 39.81 1.32 -68.12
CA HIS A 718 40.65 2.46 -67.81
C HIS A 718 42.09 2.23 -68.28
N LYS A 719 42.63 1.01 -68.22
CA LYS A 719 43.94 0.67 -68.81
C LYS A 719 43.87 0.65 -70.33
N ALA A 720 42.80 0.16 -70.96
CA ALA A 720 42.61 0.22 -72.40
C ALA A 720 42.38 1.65 -72.90
N GLN A 721 41.69 2.50 -72.13
CA GLN A 721 41.50 3.92 -72.37
C GLN A 721 42.79 4.69 -72.07
N THR A 722 43.58 4.30 -71.07
CA THR A 722 44.91 4.87 -70.80
C THR A 722 45.92 4.44 -71.85
N ASP A 723 45.85 3.21 -72.36
CA ASP A 723 46.68 2.70 -73.46
C ASP A 723 46.21 3.30 -74.80
N THR A 724 44.91 3.57 -74.97
CA THR A 724 44.35 4.31 -76.11
C THR A 724 44.69 5.79 -76.03
N LEU A 725 44.68 6.39 -74.84
CA LEU A 725 45.09 7.77 -74.58
C LEU A 725 46.60 7.92 -74.72
N ASN A 726 47.41 6.94 -74.31
CA ASN A 726 48.86 6.92 -74.49
C ASN A 726 49.23 6.62 -75.95
N ARG A 727 48.47 5.79 -76.66
CA ARG A 727 48.59 5.65 -78.13
C ARG A 727 48.15 6.92 -78.84
N LEU A 728 47.05 7.57 -78.44
CA LEU A 728 46.62 8.87 -78.96
C LEU A 728 47.60 9.98 -78.61
N VAL A 729 48.22 10.00 -77.44
CA VAL A 729 49.24 10.98 -77.06
C VAL A 729 50.56 10.71 -77.77
N THR A 730 50.89 9.45 -78.09
CA THR A 730 52.06 9.09 -78.90
C THR A 730 51.83 9.35 -80.39
N GLN A 731 50.60 9.14 -80.87
CA GLN A 731 50.15 9.41 -82.23
C GLN A 731 49.93 10.92 -82.45
N LEU A 732 49.41 11.66 -81.48
CA LEU A 732 49.30 13.13 -81.48
C LEU A 732 50.66 13.81 -81.26
N LYS A 733 51.62 13.19 -80.56
CA LYS A 733 53.01 13.69 -80.52
C LYS A 733 53.74 13.43 -81.83
N ALA A 734 53.55 12.27 -82.46
CA ALA A 734 54.09 11.98 -83.80
C ALA A 734 53.41 12.83 -84.90
N GLU A 735 52.10 13.07 -84.79
CA GLU A 735 51.32 13.95 -85.66
C GLU A 735 51.62 15.43 -85.38
N ALA A 736 51.90 15.85 -84.15
CA ALA A 736 52.34 17.22 -83.83
C ALA A 736 53.74 17.50 -84.38
N THR A 737 54.69 16.54 -84.31
CA THR A 737 56.03 16.69 -84.92
C THR A 737 55.97 16.62 -86.46
N ALA A 738 55.03 15.86 -87.03
CA ALA A 738 54.76 15.84 -88.47
C ALA A 738 54.00 17.11 -88.95
N LEU A 739 53.05 17.62 -88.18
CA LEU A 739 52.30 18.86 -88.43
C LEU A 739 53.17 20.11 -88.25
N GLU A 740 54.12 20.14 -87.31
CA GLU A 740 55.10 21.23 -87.19
C GLU A 740 56.05 21.29 -88.41
N THR A 741 56.37 20.13 -89.00
CA THR A 741 57.19 20.04 -90.24
C THR A 741 56.37 20.32 -91.51
N GLN A 742 55.05 20.09 -91.48
CA GLN A 742 54.12 20.35 -92.61
C GLN A 742 53.51 21.77 -92.59
N HIS A 743 53.31 22.38 -91.41
CA HIS A 743 52.89 23.78 -91.27
C HIS A 743 53.99 24.77 -91.65
N ALA A 744 55.27 24.44 -91.45
CA ALA A 744 56.39 25.27 -91.93
C ALA A 744 56.47 25.35 -93.48
N LYS A 745 55.83 24.42 -94.21
CA LYS A 745 55.78 24.41 -95.69
C LYS A 745 54.46 24.92 -96.28
N THR A 746 53.36 24.92 -95.52
CA THR A 746 52.02 25.34 -95.98
C THR A 746 51.67 26.79 -95.62
N LEU A 747 52.34 27.38 -94.60
CA LEU A 747 52.19 28.79 -94.22
C LEU A 747 52.72 29.80 -95.27
N LYS A 748 53.41 29.34 -96.33
CA LYS A 748 53.87 30.22 -97.43
C LYS A 748 52.94 30.20 -98.67
N SER A 749 51.92 29.35 -98.72
CA SER A 749 51.00 29.25 -99.88
C SER A 749 49.53 29.54 -99.60
N GLN A 750 49.12 29.68 -98.33
CA GLN A 750 47.74 30.07 -97.94
C GLN A 750 47.59 31.55 -97.58
N GLN A 751 48.68 32.30 -97.45
CA GLN A 751 48.69 33.76 -97.24
C GLN A 751 48.18 34.56 -98.46
N GLN A 752 48.03 33.95 -99.65
CA GLN A 752 47.60 34.65 -100.89
C GLN A 752 46.14 34.34 -101.32
N ARG A 753 45.40 33.48 -100.59
CA ARG A 753 43.98 33.16 -100.92
C ARG A 753 42.98 33.66 -99.89
N ALA A 754 43.44 34.06 -98.70
CA ALA A 754 42.63 34.71 -97.68
C ALA A 754 42.40 36.21 -97.97
N ASP A 755 43.31 36.85 -98.71
CA ASP A 755 43.23 38.29 -99.03
C ASP A 755 42.12 38.64 -100.06
N ASP A 756 41.65 37.67 -100.86
CA ASP A 756 40.61 37.89 -101.88
C ASP A 756 39.19 37.46 -101.44
N ALA A 757 39.05 36.57 -100.45
CA ALA A 757 37.75 36.20 -99.87
C ALA A 757 37.26 37.22 -98.81
N ALA A 758 38.17 38.05 -98.30
CA ALA A 758 37.89 39.13 -97.36
C ALA A 758 37.07 40.29 -97.97
N LYS A 759 37.05 40.45 -99.30
CA LYS A 759 36.41 41.62 -99.96
C LYS A 759 34.94 41.46 -100.34
N ALA A 760 34.39 40.25 -100.37
CA ALA A 760 32.98 40.01 -100.71
C ALA A 760 32.08 39.77 -99.48
N HIS A 761 32.66 39.36 -98.36
CA HIS A 761 31.97 39.19 -97.08
C HIS A 761 31.82 40.53 -96.31
N GLU A 762 32.57 41.56 -96.72
CA GLU A 762 32.59 42.91 -96.13
C GLU A 762 31.34 43.75 -96.49
N THR A 763 30.65 43.49 -97.61
CA THR A 763 29.47 44.26 -98.03
C THR A 763 28.15 43.74 -97.44
N ALA A 764 28.03 42.45 -97.12
CA ALA A 764 26.82 41.89 -96.50
C ALA A 764 26.79 42.05 -94.97
N VAL A 765 27.96 42.16 -94.33
CA VAL A 765 28.08 42.43 -92.89
C VAL A 765 27.85 43.92 -92.58
N GLN A 766 28.18 44.84 -93.50
CA GLN A 766 28.04 46.30 -93.27
C GLN A 766 26.58 46.77 -93.15
N ASN A 767 25.64 46.20 -93.92
CA ASN A 767 24.22 46.59 -93.84
C ASN A 767 23.49 46.05 -92.58
N LEU A 768 23.99 44.96 -91.98
CA LEU A 768 23.53 44.47 -90.67
C LEU A 768 24.22 45.18 -89.49
N LYS A 769 25.40 45.77 -89.73
CA LYS A 769 26.15 46.56 -88.75
C LYS A 769 25.53 47.94 -88.52
N GLU A 770 24.97 48.59 -89.54
CA GLU A 770 24.34 49.92 -89.41
C GLU A 770 22.99 49.89 -88.66
N ALA A 771 22.23 48.80 -88.73
CA ALA A 771 21.03 48.61 -87.91
C ALA A 771 21.37 48.36 -86.43
N PHE A 772 22.45 47.61 -86.15
CA PHE A 772 22.94 47.36 -84.79
C PHE A 772 23.63 48.58 -84.16
N GLU A 773 24.29 49.43 -84.95
CA GLU A 773 24.99 50.63 -84.43
C GLU A 773 24.03 51.74 -83.99
N ASN A 774 22.85 51.88 -84.61
CA ASN A 774 21.83 52.85 -84.14
C ASN A 774 21.17 52.42 -82.81
N GLU A 775 20.94 51.13 -82.60
CA GLU A 775 20.39 50.60 -81.34
C GLU A 775 21.46 50.59 -80.23
N ARG A 776 22.73 50.33 -80.60
CA ARG A 776 23.89 50.46 -79.73
C ARG A 776 24.13 51.91 -79.30
N ALA A 777 23.91 52.92 -80.16
CA ALA A 777 24.08 54.34 -79.79
C ALA A 777 23.05 54.84 -78.76
N ILE A 778 21.81 54.33 -78.78
CA ILE A 778 20.78 54.64 -77.78
C ILE A 778 21.13 53.99 -76.43
N LEU A 779 21.57 52.72 -76.45
CA LEU A 779 22.03 52.01 -75.26
C LEU A 779 23.34 52.56 -74.69
N THR A 780 24.27 53.02 -75.53
CA THR A 780 25.53 53.65 -75.10
C THR A 780 25.29 55.00 -74.43
N ASN A 781 24.33 55.82 -74.89
CA ASN A 781 23.96 57.05 -74.19
C ASN A 781 23.26 56.79 -72.84
N GLN A 782 22.50 55.70 -72.71
CA GLN A 782 21.91 55.28 -71.42
C GLN A 782 22.94 54.66 -70.48
N ILE A 783 23.92 53.94 -71.01
CA ILE A 783 25.05 53.38 -70.26
C ILE A 783 26.02 54.48 -69.83
N ASP A 784 26.27 55.52 -70.62
CA ASP A 784 27.14 56.64 -70.24
C ASP A 784 26.47 57.56 -69.21
N ALA A 785 25.14 57.76 -69.28
CA ALA A 785 24.38 58.40 -68.22
C ALA A 785 24.43 57.58 -66.90
N LYS A 786 24.24 56.26 -66.97
CA LYS A 786 24.35 55.35 -65.83
C LYS A 786 25.77 55.21 -65.31
N THR A 787 26.79 55.31 -66.16
CA THR A 787 28.21 55.22 -65.79
C THR A 787 28.68 56.52 -65.15
N ASN A 788 28.12 57.67 -65.52
CA ASN A 788 28.35 58.94 -64.83
C ASN A 788 27.58 59.03 -63.50
N GLU A 789 26.37 58.45 -63.40
CA GLU A 789 25.68 58.21 -62.12
C GLU A 789 26.47 57.23 -61.23
N LEU A 790 27.05 56.18 -61.80
CA LEU A 790 27.85 55.19 -61.09
C LEU A 790 29.19 55.80 -60.63
N LYS A 791 29.85 56.62 -61.45
CA LYS A 791 31.09 57.35 -61.06
C LYS A 791 30.81 58.47 -60.05
N ALA A 792 29.64 59.12 -60.11
CA ALA A 792 29.21 60.06 -59.07
C ALA A 792 28.84 59.33 -57.77
N ALA A 793 28.20 58.16 -57.85
CA ALA A 793 27.90 57.29 -56.71
C ALA A 793 29.15 56.60 -56.13
N GLU A 794 30.15 56.30 -56.96
CA GLU A 794 31.44 55.72 -56.57
C GLU A 794 32.37 56.79 -55.99
N ALA A 795 32.32 58.03 -56.50
CA ALA A 795 32.94 59.20 -55.86
C ALA A 795 32.24 59.57 -54.54
N ALA A 796 30.90 59.47 -54.47
CA ALA A 796 30.13 59.66 -53.23
C ALA A 796 30.38 58.52 -52.24
N ALA A 797 30.50 57.26 -52.70
CA ALA A 797 30.85 56.11 -51.88
C ALA A 797 32.32 56.12 -51.45
N THR A 798 33.23 56.67 -52.26
CA THR A 798 34.64 56.87 -51.88
C THR A 798 34.77 58.03 -50.88
N ARG A 799 33.95 59.09 -51.00
CA ARG A 799 33.79 60.11 -49.95
C ARG A 799 33.16 59.52 -48.70
N HIS A 800 32.09 58.74 -48.82
CA HIS A 800 31.42 58.10 -47.69
C HIS A 800 32.28 57.02 -47.03
N LEU A 801 33.17 56.34 -47.76
CA LEU A 801 34.18 55.40 -47.27
C LEU A 801 35.38 56.13 -46.67
N SER A 802 35.73 57.33 -47.15
CA SER A 802 36.73 58.22 -46.54
C SER A 802 36.19 58.84 -45.25
N ASP A 803 34.92 59.22 -45.23
CA ASP A 803 34.20 59.75 -44.06
C ASP A 803 33.90 58.63 -43.07
N LEU A 804 33.54 57.41 -43.52
CA LEU A 804 33.47 56.20 -42.67
C LEU A 804 34.85 55.75 -42.21
N LYS A 805 35.94 55.95 -42.97
CA LYS A 805 37.31 55.68 -42.48
C LYS A 805 37.77 56.75 -41.50
N ALA A 806 37.36 58.00 -41.67
CA ALA A 806 37.63 59.09 -40.73
C ALA A 806 36.77 58.96 -39.47
N GLU A 807 35.53 58.50 -39.59
CA GLU A 807 34.59 58.20 -38.51
C GLU A 807 34.96 56.90 -37.81
N HIS A 808 35.33 55.85 -38.52
CA HIS A 808 35.90 54.62 -37.94
C HIS A 808 37.25 54.91 -37.32
N LYS A 809 38.07 55.83 -37.85
CA LYS A 809 39.30 56.28 -37.19
C LYS A 809 39.02 57.18 -35.98
N ALA A 810 38.01 58.05 -36.03
CA ALA A 810 37.57 58.86 -34.88
C ALA A 810 36.91 57.99 -33.80
N GLN A 811 36.17 56.94 -34.18
CA GLN A 811 35.60 55.92 -33.32
C GLN A 811 36.68 54.96 -32.82
N THR A 812 37.72 54.65 -33.61
CA THR A 812 38.90 53.88 -33.18
C THR A 812 39.77 54.72 -32.25
N ASP A 813 39.91 56.03 -32.45
CA ASP A 813 40.61 56.95 -31.56
C ASP A 813 39.80 57.24 -30.30
N THR A 814 38.46 57.25 -30.39
CA THR A 814 37.54 57.33 -29.25
C THR A 814 37.50 56.01 -28.50
N LEU A 815 37.53 54.87 -29.18
CA LEU A 815 37.66 53.53 -28.61
C LEU A 815 39.05 53.33 -28.02
N ASN A 816 40.10 53.89 -28.60
CA ASN A 816 41.45 53.86 -28.04
C ASN A 816 41.57 54.82 -26.86
N ARG A 817 40.89 55.98 -26.85
CA ARG A 817 40.76 56.82 -25.65
C ARG A 817 39.92 56.16 -24.56
N LEU A 818 38.81 55.50 -24.92
CA LEU A 818 38.00 54.69 -24.00
C LEU A 818 38.75 53.44 -23.53
N VAL A 819 39.60 52.82 -24.34
CA VAL A 819 40.44 51.69 -23.96
C VAL A 819 41.62 52.17 -23.12
N THR A 820 42.16 53.38 -23.34
CA THR A 820 43.17 53.99 -22.47
C THR A 820 42.55 54.48 -21.16
N GLN A 821 41.31 54.99 -21.18
CA GLN A 821 40.55 55.41 -20.00
C GLN A 821 40.03 54.20 -19.21
N LEU A 822 39.56 53.14 -19.88
CA LEU A 822 39.22 51.84 -19.29
C LEU A 822 40.47 51.07 -18.88
N LYS A 823 41.64 51.27 -19.49
CA LYS A 823 42.91 50.74 -18.96
C LYS A 823 43.41 51.54 -17.77
N ALA A 824 43.23 52.86 -17.73
CA ALA A 824 43.54 53.67 -16.55
C ALA A 824 42.55 53.40 -15.40
N GLU A 825 41.27 53.21 -15.70
CA GLU A 825 40.23 52.79 -14.77
C GLU A 825 40.36 51.32 -14.40
N ALA A 826 40.80 50.43 -15.29
CA ALA A 826 41.15 49.05 -14.96
C ALA A 826 42.44 48.98 -14.15
N THR A 827 43.44 49.82 -14.38
CA THR A 827 44.63 49.91 -13.52
C THR A 827 44.30 50.57 -12.18
N ALA A 828 43.36 51.52 -12.12
CA ALA A 828 42.83 52.08 -10.88
C ALA A 828 41.94 51.06 -10.12
N LEU A 829 41.11 50.30 -10.83
CA LEU A 829 40.31 49.18 -10.31
C LEU A 829 41.17 47.99 -9.96
N GLU A 830 42.29 47.73 -10.62
CA GLU A 830 43.29 46.70 -10.28
C GLU A 830 44.17 47.16 -9.13
N THR A 831 44.41 48.45 -8.95
CA THR A 831 45.07 48.99 -7.75
C THR A 831 44.10 49.00 -6.56
N GLN A 832 42.82 49.26 -6.79
CA GLN A 832 41.74 49.17 -5.81
C GLN A 832 41.36 47.71 -5.51
N HIS A 833 41.37 46.81 -6.50
CA HIS A 833 41.26 45.36 -6.33
C HIS A 833 42.53 44.85 -5.68
N ALA A 834 43.74 45.28 -6.02
CA ALA A 834 44.95 44.82 -5.31
C ALA A 834 44.95 45.29 -3.85
N LYS A 835 44.41 46.48 -3.52
CA LYS A 835 44.18 46.89 -2.12
C LYS A 835 43.05 46.11 -1.45
N THR A 836 41.95 45.86 -2.15
CA THR A 836 40.77 45.17 -1.63
C THR A 836 41.04 43.68 -1.48
N LEU A 837 41.63 43.04 -2.48
CA LEU A 837 42.16 41.68 -2.52
C LEU A 837 43.32 41.52 -1.52
N LYS A 838 44.21 42.50 -1.29
CA LYS A 838 45.18 42.39 -0.18
C LYS A 838 44.51 42.51 1.19
N SER A 839 43.42 43.29 1.33
CA SER A 839 42.63 43.36 2.56
C SER A 839 41.69 42.15 2.75
N GLN A 840 41.23 41.54 1.65
CA GLN A 840 40.37 40.35 1.62
C GLN A 840 41.20 39.08 1.71
N GLN A 841 42.43 39.07 1.19
CA GLN A 841 43.43 38.03 1.39
C GLN A 841 43.96 38.11 2.82
N GLN A 842 44.23 39.30 3.39
CA GLN A 842 44.53 39.40 4.83
C GLN A 842 43.35 38.96 5.69
N ARG A 843 42.10 39.31 5.36
CA ARG A 843 40.90 38.79 6.06
C ARG A 843 40.62 37.32 5.79
N ALA A 844 40.98 36.79 4.63
CA ALA A 844 40.85 35.38 4.29
C ALA A 844 41.98 34.55 4.89
N ASP A 845 43.17 35.13 5.10
CA ASP A 845 44.30 34.52 5.80
C ASP A 845 44.09 34.61 7.31
N ASP A 846 43.48 35.68 7.82
CA ASP A 846 43.04 35.81 9.23
C ASP A 846 41.81 34.94 9.50
N ALA A 847 40.87 34.83 8.55
CA ALA A 847 39.75 33.89 8.62
C ALA A 847 40.19 32.44 8.38
N ALA A 848 41.20 32.19 7.55
CA ALA A 848 41.79 30.86 7.39
C ALA A 848 42.61 30.49 8.61
N LYS A 849 43.32 31.42 9.27
CA LYS A 849 43.93 31.18 10.59
C LYS A 849 42.90 31.00 11.69
N ALA A 850 41.79 31.74 11.67
CA ALA A 850 40.70 31.55 12.63
C ALA A 850 39.94 30.25 12.36
N HIS A 851 39.80 29.85 11.11
CA HIS A 851 39.18 28.59 10.68
C HIS A 851 40.13 27.41 10.86
N GLU A 852 41.44 27.59 10.74
CA GLU A 852 42.47 26.60 11.04
C GLU A 852 42.63 26.45 12.56
N THR A 853 42.51 27.54 13.33
CA THR A 853 42.42 27.51 14.80
C THR A 853 41.08 26.91 15.25
N ALA A 854 39.97 27.21 14.58
CA ALA A 854 38.66 26.62 14.89
C ALA A 854 38.57 25.15 14.45
N VAL A 855 39.22 24.77 13.34
CA VAL A 855 39.35 23.37 12.88
C VAL A 855 40.34 22.63 13.76
N GLN A 856 41.41 23.27 14.24
CA GLN A 856 42.34 22.65 15.19
C GLN A 856 41.68 22.52 16.58
N ASN A 857 40.89 23.49 17.03
CA ASN A 857 40.09 23.40 18.26
C ASN A 857 38.94 22.40 18.11
N LEU A 858 38.30 22.31 16.94
CA LEU A 858 37.33 21.27 16.62
C LEU A 858 38.00 19.91 16.49
N LYS A 859 39.22 19.83 15.97
CA LYS A 859 39.99 18.59 15.86
C LYS A 859 40.50 18.15 17.22
N GLU A 860 40.86 19.06 18.12
CA GLU A 860 41.16 18.77 19.53
C GLU A 860 39.90 18.45 20.33
N ALA A 861 38.76 19.09 20.04
CA ALA A 861 37.46 18.73 20.61
C ALA A 861 36.97 17.38 20.10
N PHE A 862 37.16 17.07 18.81
CA PHE A 862 36.88 15.77 18.21
C PHE A 862 37.88 14.72 18.64
N GLU A 863 39.15 15.04 18.87
CA GLU A 863 40.14 14.10 19.41
C GLU A 863 39.88 13.86 20.90
N ASN A 864 39.42 14.87 21.67
CA ASN A 864 38.96 14.69 23.05
C ASN A 864 37.64 13.93 23.12
N GLU A 865 36.68 14.22 22.25
CA GLU A 865 35.41 13.50 22.17
C GLU A 865 35.61 12.09 21.61
N ARG A 866 36.52 11.91 20.65
CA ARG A 866 37.00 10.61 20.20
C ARG A 866 37.79 9.90 21.29
N ALA A 867 38.55 10.58 22.15
CA ALA A 867 39.23 9.96 23.29
C ALA A 867 38.23 9.59 24.39
N ILE A 868 37.19 10.39 24.64
CA ILE A 868 36.09 10.07 25.55
C ILE A 868 35.27 8.91 25.00
N LEU A 869 34.92 8.94 23.72
CA LEU A 869 34.22 7.86 23.03
C LEU A 869 35.10 6.62 22.89
N THR A 870 36.41 6.75 22.69
CA THR A 870 37.35 5.62 22.66
C THR A 870 37.49 5.05 24.06
N ASN A 871 37.54 5.87 25.11
CA ASN A 871 37.54 5.40 26.50
C ASN A 871 36.19 4.78 26.89
N GLN A 872 35.06 5.26 26.35
CA GLN A 872 33.73 4.68 26.55
C GLN A 872 33.55 3.41 25.72
N ILE A 873 34.10 3.35 24.51
CA ILE A 873 34.15 2.16 23.66
C ILE A 873 35.09 1.15 24.28
N ASP A 874 36.23 1.54 24.85
CA ASP A 874 37.16 0.65 25.54
C ASP A 874 36.57 0.19 26.87
N ALA A 875 35.87 1.06 27.62
CA ALA A 875 35.10 0.65 28.79
C ALA A 875 33.98 -0.32 28.42
N LYS A 876 33.23 -0.04 27.35
CA LYS A 876 32.17 -0.92 26.83
C LYS A 876 32.72 -2.18 26.19
N THR A 877 33.90 -2.14 25.60
CA THR A 877 34.61 -3.29 25.01
C THR A 877 35.23 -4.12 26.12
N ASN A 878 35.65 -3.52 27.23
CA ASN A 878 36.10 -4.24 28.43
C ASN A 878 34.91 -4.81 29.21
N GLU A 879 33.77 -4.12 29.25
CA GLU A 879 32.49 -4.67 29.74
C GLU A 879 32.00 -5.78 28.82
N LEU A 880 32.14 -5.64 27.50
CA LEU A 880 31.80 -6.66 26.51
C LEU A 880 32.75 -7.83 26.60
N LYS A 881 34.06 -7.62 26.80
CA LYS A 881 35.05 -8.68 27.06
C LYS A 881 34.86 -9.33 28.42
N ALA A 882 34.41 -8.60 29.44
CA ALA A 882 34.06 -9.15 30.73
C ALA A 882 32.74 -9.93 30.66
N ALA A 883 31.77 -9.47 29.86
CA ALA A 883 30.51 -10.15 29.57
C ALA A 883 30.74 -11.35 28.64
N GLU A 884 31.67 -11.28 27.69
CA GLU A 884 32.11 -12.39 26.86
C GLU A 884 32.94 -13.37 27.66
N ALA A 885 33.78 -12.93 28.60
CA ALA A 885 34.49 -13.82 29.53
C ALA A 885 33.52 -14.46 30.52
N ALA A 886 32.50 -13.73 30.98
CA ALA A 886 31.42 -14.26 31.81
C ALA A 886 30.51 -15.20 31.03
N ALA A 887 30.18 -14.89 29.79
CA ALA A 887 29.41 -15.75 28.89
C ALA A 887 30.24 -16.94 28.41
N THR A 888 31.55 -16.81 28.25
CA THR A 888 32.47 -17.91 27.94
C THR A 888 32.67 -18.80 29.17
N ARG A 889 32.70 -18.23 30.38
CA ARG A 889 32.60 -19.00 31.63
C ARG A 889 31.26 -19.70 31.75
N HIS A 890 30.16 -19.01 31.53
CA HIS A 890 28.81 -19.57 31.58
C HIS A 890 28.59 -20.61 30.48
N LEU A 891 29.23 -20.46 29.32
CA LEU A 891 29.26 -21.44 28.23
C LEU A 891 30.22 -22.59 28.54
N SER A 892 31.30 -22.37 29.27
CA SER A 892 32.19 -23.41 29.79
C SER A 892 31.51 -24.21 30.90
N ASP A 893 30.75 -23.55 31.77
CA ASP A 893 29.97 -24.15 32.85
C ASP A 893 28.76 -24.88 32.28
N LEU A 894 28.06 -24.32 31.28
CA LEU A 894 27.05 -25.02 30.48
C LEU A 894 27.65 -26.17 29.68
N LYS A 895 28.89 -26.06 29.17
CA LYS A 895 29.58 -27.19 28.52
C LYS A 895 30.01 -28.24 29.53
N ALA A 896 30.38 -27.87 30.75
CA ALA A 896 30.71 -28.79 31.83
C ALA A 896 29.46 -29.47 32.38
N GLU A 897 28.33 -28.75 32.47
CA GLU A 897 27.02 -29.25 32.86
C GLU A 897 26.41 -30.11 31.76
N HIS A 898 26.47 -29.68 30.50
CA HIS A 898 26.12 -30.51 29.34
C HIS A 898 27.03 -31.73 29.25
N LYS A 899 28.33 -31.62 29.60
CA LYS A 899 29.23 -32.78 29.69
C LYS A 899 28.87 -33.69 30.86
N ALA A 900 28.49 -33.17 32.02
CA ALA A 900 28.02 -33.97 33.15
C ALA A 900 26.67 -34.66 32.87
N GLN A 901 25.77 -33.98 32.15
CA GLN A 901 24.52 -34.51 31.64
C GLN A 901 24.77 -35.51 30.51
N THR A 902 25.76 -35.28 29.65
CA THR A 902 26.21 -36.22 28.61
C THR A 902 26.88 -37.44 29.24
N ASP A 903 27.63 -37.30 30.33
CA ASP A 903 28.24 -38.40 31.08
C ASP A 903 27.18 -39.20 31.85
N THR A 904 26.13 -38.53 32.35
CA THR A 904 24.95 -39.16 32.95
C THR A 904 24.12 -39.89 31.89
N LEU A 905 23.92 -39.28 30.73
CA LEU A 905 23.27 -39.88 29.57
C LEU A 905 24.11 -41.04 29.02
N ASN A 906 25.44 -40.95 29.03
CA ASN A 906 26.35 -42.00 28.61
C ASN A 906 26.36 -43.16 29.62
N ARG A 907 26.17 -42.92 30.92
CA ARG A 907 25.93 -43.98 31.92
C ARG A 907 24.59 -44.68 31.69
N LEU A 908 23.53 -43.93 31.42
CA LEU A 908 22.20 -44.47 31.04
C LEU A 908 22.25 -45.24 29.72
N VAL A 909 22.99 -44.74 28.72
CA VAL A 909 23.23 -45.39 27.44
C VAL A 909 24.13 -46.62 27.61
N THR A 910 25.07 -46.63 28.56
CA THR A 910 25.88 -47.84 28.88
C THR A 910 25.02 -48.92 29.54
N GLN A 911 24.07 -48.51 30.38
CA GLN A 911 23.10 -49.41 31.02
C GLN A 911 22.11 -50.00 30.00
N LEU A 912 21.59 -49.16 29.09
CA LEU A 912 20.74 -49.57 27.97
C LEU A 912 21.52 -50.38 26.90
N LYS A 913 22.82 -50.11 26.72
CA LYS A 913 23.70 -50.92 25.85
C LYS A 913 23.99 -52.28 26.44
N ALA A 914 24.08 -52.44 27.76
CA ALA A 914 24.21 -53.76 28.38
C ALA A 914 22.94 -54.62 28.16
N GLU A 915 21.76 -53.99 28.18
CA GLU A 915 20.48 -54.64 27.85
C GLU A 915 20.29 -54.89 26.34
N ALA A 916 20.78 -53.99 25.48
CA ALA A 916 20.79 -54.18 24.03
C ALA A 916 21.81 -55.23 23.57
N THR A 917 22.96 -55.37 24.25
CA THR A 917 24.00 -56.38 23.93
C THR A 917 23.51 -57.81 24.19
N ALA A 918 22.58 -57.99 25.14
CA ALA A 918 21.89 -59.26 25.36
C ALA A 918 20.92 -59.63 24.22
N LEU A 919 20.32 -58.63 23.56
CA LEU A 919 19.44 -58.77 22.39
C LEU A 919 20.22 -58.86 21.05
N GLU A 920 21.37 -58.18 20.94
CA GLU A 920 22.23 -58.20 19.75
C GLU A 920 23.04 -59.50 19.61
N THR A 921 23.36 -60.17 20.72
CA THR A 921 23.98 -61.51 20.69
C THR A 921 23.04 -62.57 20.06
N GLN A 922 21.73 -62.31 20.03
CA GLN A 922 20.72 -63.13 19.36
C GLN A 922 20.56 -62.76 17.86
N HIS A 923 20.93 -61.55 17.44
CA HIS A 923 20.79 -61.04 16.07
C HIS A 923 22.09 -61.15 15.23
N ALA A 924 23.26 -61.18 15.88
CA ALA A 924 24.59 -61.26 15.25
C ALA A 924 24.93 -62.63 14.63
N LYS A 925 24.16 -63.69 14.92
CA LYS A 925 24.28 -64.99 14.23
C LYS A 925 23.70 -64.97 12.80
N THR A 926 22.80 -64.03 12.50
CA THR A 926 22.04 -63.99 11.24
C THR A 926 22.68 -63.05 10.21
N LEU A 927 23.40 -62.00 10.65
CA LEU A 927 23.99 -60.99 9.75
C LEU A 927 25.37 -61.39 9.16
N LYS A 928 26.08 -62.34 9.79
CA LYS A 928 27.42 -62.81 9.36
C LYS A 928 27.39 -63.58 8.01
N SER A 929 26.22 -63.96 7.52
CA SER A 929 26.06 -64.62 6.21
C SER A 929 25.78 -63.66 5.04
N GLN A 930 25.51 -62.37 5.32
CA GLN A 930 25.12 -61.39 4.29
C GLN A 930 26.23 -60.39 3.95
N GLN A 931 27.22 -60.18 4.83
CA GLN A 931 28.35 -59.27 4.59
C GLN A 931 29.42 -59.87 3.65
N GLN A 932 29.57 -61.20 3.61
CA GLN A 932 30.57 -61.89 2.76
C GLN A 932 30.27 -61.74 1.24
N ARG A 933 29.06 -61.30 0.84
CA ARG A 933 28.67 -61.13 -0.57
C ARG A 933 28.85 -59.70 -1.11
N ALA A 934 29.09 -58.72 -0.23
CA ALA A 934 29.26 -57.32 -0.62
C ALA A 934 30.74 -56.96 -0.88
N ASP A 935 31.66 -57.61 -0.16
CA ASP A 935 33.10 -57.29 -0.22
C ASP A 935 33.80 -57.84 -1.47
N ASP A 936 33.19 -58.82 -2.16
CA ASP A 936 33.71 -59.37 -3.43
C ASP A 936 33.38 -58.48 -4.64
N ALA A 937 32.39 -57.58 -4.54
CA ALA A 937 32.01 -56.66 -5.62
C ALA A 937 32.86 -55.38 -5.64
N ALA A 938 33.38 -54.96 -4.48
CA ALA A 938 34.23 -53.77 -4.35
C ALA A 938 35.63 -53.97 -4.98
N LYS A 939 36.12 -55.22 -5.04
CA LYS A 939 37.46 -55.55 -5.53
C LYS A 939 37.59 -55.59 -7.06
N ALA A 940 36.48 -55.64 -7.79
CA ALA A 940 36.46 -55.72 -9.26
C ALA A 940 36.48 -54.33 -9.94
N HIS A 941 36.10 -53.27 -9.23
CA HIS A 941 35.96 -51.93 -9.82
C HIS A 941 37.23 -51.07 -9.67
N GLU A 942 38.09 -51.42 -8.72
CA GLU A 942 39.36 -50.74 -8.39
C GLU A 942 40.48 -51.05 -9.41
N THR A 943 40.41 -52.20 -10.08
CA THR A 943 41.41 -52.63 -11.09
C THR A 943 41.18 -52.05 -12.49
N ALA A 944 39.97 -51.55 -12.80
CA ALA A 944 39.63 -51.09 -14.15
C ALA A 944 39.94 -49.61 -14.40
N VAL A 945 39.95 -48.76 -13.36
CA VAL A 945 40.13 -47.30 -13.53
C VAL A 945 41.61 -46.89 -13.40
N GLN A 946 42.40 -47.67 -12.66
CA GLN A 946 43.84 -47.44 -12.50
C GLN A 946 44.63 -47.52 -13.82
N ASN A 947 44.14 -48.25 -14.83
CA ASN A 947 44.90 -48.53 -16.07
C ASN A 947 44.61 -47.60 -17.26
N LEU A 948 43.62 -46.71 -17.20
CA LEU A 948 43.34 -45.76 -18.29
C LEU A 948 43.58 -44.29 -17.90
N LYS A 949 43.69 -44.05 -16.60
CA LYS A 949 43.96 -42.74 -15.99
C LYS A 949 45.43 -42.31 -16.16
N GLU A 950 46.37 -43.25 -16.18
CA GLU A 950 47.81 -42.96 -16.32
C GLU A 950 48.25 -42.44 -17.70
N ALA A 951 47.51 -42.68 -18.79
CA ALA A 951 48.03 -42.38 -20.13
C ALA A 951 47.46 -41.09 -20.77
N PHE A 952 46.30 -40.60 -20.32
CA PHE A 952 45.65 -39.41 -20.88
C PHE A 952 45.55 -38.22 -19.90
N GLU A 953 45.77 -38.44 -18.59
CA GLU A 953 45.72 -37.39 -17.55
C GLU A 953 46.91 -36.43 -17.52
N ASN A 954 48.02 -36.66 -18.23
CA ASN A 954 49.15 -35.74 -18.06
C ASN A 954 49.15 -34.56 -19.04
N GLU A 955 48.79 -34.76 -20.31
CA GLU A 955 49.09 -33.75 -21.33
C GLU A 955 47.86 -32.95 -21.77
N ARG A 956 46.69 -33.59 -21.80
CA ARG A 956 45.42 -32.89 -22.02
C ARG A 956 44.95 -32.12 -20.78
N ALA A 957 45.45 -32.49 -19.59
CA ALA A 957 45.11 -31.85 -18.33
C ALA A 957 45.68 -30.44 -18.16
N ILE A 958 46.81 -30.08 -18.76
CA ILE A 958 47.38 -28.74 -18.55
C ILE A 958 46.58 -27.67 -19.31
N LEU A 959 46.21 -27.95 -20.55
CA LEU A 959 45.50 -27.00 -21.42
C LEU A 959 43.99 -26.96 -21.14
N THR A 960 43.41 -28.08 -20.72
CA THR A 960 42.02 -28.08 -20.22
C THR A 960 41.95 -27.44 -18.82
N LYS A 961 42.97 -27.57 -17.95
CA LYS A 961 43.00 -26.93 -16.60
C LYS A 961 42.78 -25.42 -16.61
N GLN A 962 43.22 -24.69 -17.63
CA GLN A 962 43.06 -23.24 -17.67
C GLN A 962 41.64 -22.81 -18.08
N ILE A 963 41.03 -23.55 -19.00
CA ILE A 963 39.66 -23.30 -19.48
C ILE A 963 38.63 -23.86 -18.48
N ASP A 964 38.92 -25.01 -17.89
CA ASP A 964 38.15 -25.59 -16.80
C ASP A 964 38.34 -24.82 -15.49
N ALA A 965 39.47 -24.18 -15.20
CA ALA A 965 39.59 -23.34 -14.00
C ALA A 965 38.61 -22.15 -14.04
N LYS A 966 38.46 -21.51 -15.21
CA LYS A 966 37.50 -20.41 -15.40
C LYS A 966 36.04 -20.90 -15.43
N THR A 967 35.80 -22.05 -16.05
CA THR A 967 34.48 -22.68 -16.09
C THR A 967 34.06 -23.25 -14.73
N ASN A 968 35.02 -23.73 -13.93
CA ASN A 968 34.82 -24.22 -12.57
C ASN A 968 34.77 -23.09 -11.54
N GLU A 969 35.40 -21.93 -11.76
CA GLU A 969 35.13 -20.71 -10.98
C GLU A 969 33.67 -20.27 -11.17
N LEU A 970 33.18 -20.28 -12.42
CA LEU A 970 31.78 -19.96 -12.71
C LEU A 970 30.81 -21.00 -12.12
N LYS A 971 31.09 -22.29 -12.28
CA LYS A 971 30.30 -23.37 -11.68
C LYS A 971 30.44 -23.43 -10.15
N ALA A 972 31.54 -22.96 -9.56
CA ALA A 972 31.68 -22.83 -8.11
C ALA A 972 30.94 -21.62 -7.55
N VAL A 973 30.83 -20.53 -8.30
CA VAL A 973 29.95 -19.39 -7.97
C VAL A 973 28.49 -19.79 -8.12
N GLU A 974 28.13 -20.54 -9.17
CA GLU A 974 26.79 -21.08 -9.39
C GLU A 974 26.42 -22.16 -8.36
N ALA A 975 27.35 -23.05 -8.01
CA ALA A 975 27.17 -24.03 -6.93
C ALA A 975 27.16 -23.36 -5.54
N ALA A 976 27.92 -22.30 -5.30
CA ALA A 976 27.86 -21.53 -4.05
C ALA A 976 26.57 -20.70 -3.95
N ALA A 977 26.05 -20.18 -5.07
CA ALA A 977 24.75 -19.52 -5.14
C ALA A 977 23.62 -20.53 -4.94
N THR A 978 23.71 -21.72 -5.57
CA THR A 978 22.76 -22.83 -5.40
C THR A 978 22.84 -23.41 -3.99
N GLN A 979 24.02 -23.52 -3.39
CA GLN A 979 24.21 -23.95 -2.00
C GLN A 979 23.77 -22.88 -1.01
N ARG A 980 23.91 -21.58 -1.30
CA ARG A 980 23.33 -20.48 -0.50
C ARG A 980 21.81 -20.43 -0.62
N LEU A 981 21.26 -20.71 -1.80
CA LEU A 981 19.82 -20.85 -2.03
C LEU A 981 19.27 -22.09 -1.33
N GLN A 982 19.97 -23.24 -1.41
CA GLN A 982 19.63 -24.47 -0.70
C GLN A 982 19.78 -24.30 0.82
N THR A 983 20.79 -23.55 1.29
CA THR A 983 20.97 -23.23 2.71
C THR A 983 19.87 -22.27 3.19
N ALA A 984 19.49 -21.28 2.39
CA ALA A 984 18.36 -20.39 2.69
C ALA A 984 17.02 -21.15 2.65
N GLN A 985 16.84 -22.10 1.73
CA GLN A 985 15.67 -22.99 1.66
C GLN A 985 15.66 -24.00 2.81
N ASN A 986 16.81 -24.50 3.26
CA ASN A 986 16.92 -25.39 4.41
C ASN A 986 16.73 -24.62 5.72
N VAL A 987 17.17 -23.36 5.81
CA VAL A 987 16.89 -22.46 6.94
C VAL A 987 15.41 -22.07 6.95
N ALA A 988 14.81 -21.77 5.81
CA ALA A 988 13.38 -21.52 5.69
C ALA A 988 12.54 -22.78 6.00
N SER A 989 12.99 -23.96 5.57
CA SER A 989 12.34 -25.25 5.87
C SER A 989 12.51 -25.64 7.34
N LYS A 990 13.66 -25.32 7.95
CA LYS A 990 13.88 -25.48 9.39
C LYS A 990 13.01 -24.52 10.19
N HIS A 991 12.92 -23.25 9.81
CA HIS A 991 12.00 -22.30 10.44
C HIS A 991 10.53 -22.68 10.23
N HIS A 992 10.19 -23.23 9.07
CA HIS A 992 8.85 -23.76 8.82
C HIS A 992 8.56 -25.00 9.68
N HIS A 993 9.53 -25.91 9.83
CA HIS A 993 9.41 -27.08 10.68
C HIS A 993 9.37 -26.72 12.17
N ASP A 994 10.16 -25.74 12.61
CA ASP A 994 10.18 -25.22 13.98
C ASP A 994 8.84 -24.52 14.29
N LEU A 995 8.30 -23.72 13.35
CA LEU A 995 6.97 -23.12 13.47
C LEU A 995 5.85 -24.16 13.44
N GLN A 996 5.99 -25.22 12.64
CA GLN A 996 5.02 -26.32 12.56
C GLN A 996 5.02 -27.14 13.85
N THR A 997 6.20 -27.39 14.42
CA THR A 997 6.35 -28.06 15.72
C THR A 997 5.76 -27.21 16.83
N LEU A 998 6.03 -25.89 16.84
CA LEU A 998 5.43 -24.97 17.81
C LEU A 998 3.91 -24.90 17.67
N LEU A 999 3.39 -24.97 16.44
CA LEU A 999 1.96 -25.01 16.14
C LEU A 999 1.32 -26.32 16.60
N ASP A 1000 2.00 -27.45 16.43
CA ASP A 1000 1.50 -28.77 16.81
C ASP A 1000 1.57 -28.98 18.34
N ASP A 1001 2.57 -28.43 19.01
CA ASP A 1001 2.64 -28.34 20.47
C ASP A 1001 1.54 -27.45 21.04
N LEU A 1002 1.23 -26.33 20.37
CA LEU A 1002 0.08 -25.49 20.72
C LEU A 1002 -1.24 -26.23 20.54
N LYS A 1003 -1.40 -27.00 19.44
CA LYS A 1003 -2.61 -27.81 19.21
C LYS A 1003 -2.77 -28.91 20.25
N ALA A 1004 -1.68 -29.55 20.67
CA ALA A 1004 -1.69 -30.60 21.68
C ALA A 1004 -2.06 -30.04 23.07
N SER A 1005 -1.48 -28.90 23.44
CA SER A 1005 -1.84 -28.15 24.66
C SER A 1005 -3.33 -27.75 24.64
N TYR A 1006 -3.80 -27.22 23.50
CA TYR A 1006 -5.18 -26.82 23.31
C TYR A 1006 -6.18 -28.01 23.34
N ALA A 1007 -5.77 -29.20 22.86
CA ALA A 1007 -6.58 -30.40 22.91
C ALA A 1007 -6.73 -30.97 24.33
N ALA A 1008 -5.66 -30.88 25.14
CA ALA A 1008 -5.69 -31.27 26.55
C ALA A 1008 -6.61 -30.34 27.36
N GLU A 1009 -6.50 -29.02 27.19
CA GLU A 1009 -7.39 -28.04 27.82
C GLU A 1009 -8.85 -28.21 27.38
N ARG A 1010 -9.10 -28.45 26.08
CA ARG A 1010 -10.45 -28.68 25.55
C ARG A 1010 -11.13 -29.92 26.16
N THR A 1011 -10.36 -30.94 26.51
CA THR A 1011 -10.89 -32.17 27.11
C THR A 1011 -11.30 -31.95 28.56
N ASP A 1012 -10.55 -31.13 29.32
CA ASP A 1012 -10.93 -30.74 30.67
C ASP A 1012 -12.14 -29.79 30.68
N LEU A 1013 -12.19 -28.86 29.70
CA LEU A 1013 -13.30 -27.93 29.51
C LEU A 1013 -14.63 -28.64 29.20
N ASN A 1014 -14.61 -29.72 28.41
CA ASN A 1014 -15.81 -30.49 28.09
C ASN A 1014 -16.41 -31.24 29.29
N LYS A 1015 -15.58 -31.68 30.23
CA LYS A 1015 -16.03 -32.26 31.51
C LYS A 1015 -16.73 -31.20 32.37
N GLN A 1016 -16.22 -29.97 32.33
CA GLN A 1016 -16.80 -28.84 33.05
C GLN A 1016 -18.13 -28.38 32.41
N ILE A 1017 -18.24 -28.33 31.08
CA ILE A 1017 -19.47 -28.00 30.33
C ILE A 1017 -20.62 -28.98 30.62
N THR A 1018 -20.32 -30.23 30.94
CA THR A 1018 -21.34 -31.23 31.28
C THR A 1018 -21.90 -31.05 32.70
N SER A 1019 -21.06 -30.70 33.66
CA SER A 1019 -21.48 -30.20 34.99
C SER A 1019 -22.26 -28.87 34.85
N LEU A 1020 -21.84 -28.12 33.84
CA LEU A 1020 -22.35 -26.89 33.27
C LEU A 1020 -23.88 -26.70 33.20
N LYS A 1021 -24.43 -27.52 32.31
CA LYS A 1021 -25.85 -27.59 31.95
C LYS A 1021 -26.72 -28.02 33.13
N ARG A 1022 -26.24 -28.92 33.98
CA ARG A 1022 -26.98 -29.40 35.15
C ARG A 1022 -27.30 -28.27 36.14
N SER A 1023 -26.40 -27.31 36.31
CA SER A 1023 -26.63 -26.15 37.19
C SER A 1023 -27.57 -25.10 36.58
N GLN A 1024 -27.60 -24.96 35.25
CA GLN A 1024 -28.46 -23.99 34.56
C GLN A 1024 -29.94 -24.40 34.61
N ASP A 1025 -30.20 -25.70 34.46
CA ASP A 1025 -31.55 -26.25 34.57
C ASP A 1025 -32.08 -26.13 36.01
N ALA A 1026 -31.21 -26.23 37.01
CA ALA A 1026 -31.56 -26.03 38.42
C ALA A 1026 -31.94 -24.57 38.76
N LEU A 1027 -31.26 -23.58 38.15
CA LEU A 1027 -31.54 -22.16 38.39
C LEU A 1027 -32.85 -21.69 37.77
N LYS A 1028 -33.19 -22.17 36.57
CA LYS A 1028 -34.49 -21.88 35.93
C LYS A 1028 -35.65 -22.39 36.79
N LEU A 1029 -35.52 -23.62 37.29
CA LEU A 1029 -36.52 -24.22 38.17
C LEU A 1029 -36.68 -23.45 39.49
N ASN A 1030 -35.61 -22.87 40.04
CA ASN A 1030 -35.65 -22.11 41.28
C ASN A 1030 -36.31 -20.73 41.12
N HIS A 1031 -36.09 -20.05 39.99
CA HIS A 1031 -36.72 -18.75 39.70
C HIS A 1031 -38.23 -18.88 39.48
N GLU A 1032 -38.65 -19.93 38.75
CA GLU A 1032 -40.06 -20.23 38.51
C GLU A 1032 -40.79 -20.56 39.83
N LYS A 1033 -40.14 -21.32 40.72
CA LYS A 1033 -40.63 -21.59 42.08
C LYS A 1033 -40.72 -20.33 42.95
N ALA A 1034 -39.82 -19.35 42.78
CA ALA A 1034 -39.84 -18.10 43.54
C ALA A 1034 -41.04 -17.21 43.16
N LEU A 1035 -41.31 -17.07 41.86
CA LEU A 1035 -42.48 -16.32 41.37
C LEU A 1035 -43.80 -17.00 41.77
N GLN A 1036 -43.86 -18.33 41.74
CA GLN A 1036 -45.01 -19.07 42.25
C GLN A 1036 -45.23 -18.85 43.75
N ARG A 1037 -44.18 -18.89 44.58
CA ARG A 1037 -44.29 -18.61 46.02
C ARG A 1037 -44.80 -17.20 46.29
N GLN A 1038 -44.34 -16.21 45.53
CA GLN A 1038 -44.76 -14.83 45.67
C GLN A 1038 -46.23 -14.63 45.26
N SER A 1039 -46.69 -15.32 44.21
CA SER A 1039 -48.10 -15.33 43.81
C SER A 1039 -48.99 -15.95 44.90
N ILE A 1040 -48.59 -17.09 45.46
CA ILE A 1040 -49.29 -17.75 46.58
C ILE A 1040 -49.36 -16.84 47.81
N GLN A 1041 -48.29 -16.10 48.11
CA GLN A 1041 -48.25 -15.17 49.24
C GLN A 1041 -49.28 -14.03 49.09
N TYR A 1042 -49.40 -13.43 47.91
CA TYR A 1042 -50.42 -12.41 47.65
C TYR A 1042 -51.84 -12.99 47.68
N GLU A 1043 -52.03 -14.24 47.25
CA GLU A 1043 -53.33 -14.92 47.33
C GLU A 1043 -53.76 -15.20 48.78
N SER A 1044 -52.81 -15.56 49.65
CA SER A 1044 -53.04 -15.65 51.10
C SER A 1044 -53.42 -14.28 51.69
N GLN A 1045 -52.67 -13.23 51.37
CA GLN A 1045 -52.96 -11.87 51.85
C GLN A 1045 -54.33 -11.37 51.42
N ILE A 1046 -54.73 -11.62 50.16
CA ILE A 1046 -56.06 -11.28 49.65
C ILE A 1046 -57.15 -12.02 50.44
N THR A 1047 -56.91 -13.28 50.79
CA THR A 1047 -57.85 -14.09 51.57
C THR A 1047 -58.01 -13.55 52.99
N ASP A 1048 -56.90 -13.25 53.66
CA ASP A 1048 -56.90 -12.69 55.02
C ASP A 1048 -57.56 -11.31 55.09
N LEU A 1049 -57.33 -10.46 54.09
CA LEU A 1049 -57.97 -9.14 53.97
C LEU A 1049 -59.49 -9.27 53.74
N ARG A 1050 -59.93 -10.24 52.93
CA ARG A 1050 -61.37 -10.53 52.73
C ARG A 1050 -62.04 -11.01 54.00
N VAL A 1051 -61.40 -11.91 54.74
CA VAL A 1051 -61.90 -12.40 56.05
C VAL A 1051 -61.96 -11.25 57.05
N SER A 1052 -60.94 -10.38 57.08
CA SER A 1052 -60.92 -9.20 57.95
C SER A 1052 -62.04 -8.21 57.63
N LEU A 1053 -62.32 -7.97 56.35
CA LEU A 1053 -63.46 -7.16 55.89
C LEU A 1053 -64.80 -7.78 56.29
N GLU A 1054 -64.96 -9.09 56.17
CA GLU A 1054 -66.20 -9.79 56.50
C GLU A 1054 -66.45 -9.84 58.01
N ASN A 1055 -65.41 -10.02 58.82
CA ASN A 1055 -65.48 -9.91 60.28
C ASN A 1055 -65.84 -8.47 60.72
N LEU A 1056 -65.32 -7.46 60.02
CA LEU A 1056 -65.70 -6.07 60.25
C LEU A 1056 -67.19 -5.83 59.93
N ARG A 1057 -67.71 -6.44 58.84
CA ARG A 1057 -69.11 -6.36 58.41
C ARG A 1057 -70.09 -7.03 59.37
N THR A 1058 -69.72 -8.17 59.94
CA THR A 1058 -70.62 -9.03 60.74
C THR A 1058 -70.65 -8.68 62.23
N SER A 1059 -69.72 -7.87 62.73
CA SER A 1059 -69.68 -7.50 64.14
C SER A 1059 -70.74 -6.44 64.50
N HIS A 1060 -71.88 -6.85 65.04
CA HIS A 1060 -72.90 -5.96 65.58
C HIS A 1060 -72.48 -5.35 66.94
N ALA A 1061 -71.88 -4.17 66.91
CA ALA A 1061 -71.76 -3.28 68.07
C ALA A 1061 -71.63 -1.82 67.58
N ASP A 1062 -72.28 -0.91 68.30
CA ASP A 1062 -72.69 0.45 67.93
C ASP A 1062 -71.67 1.33 67.19
N GLU A 1063 -72.26 2.20 66.35
CA GLU A 1063 -71.67 3.13 65.39
C GLU A 1063 -70.51 3.98 65.94
N SER A 1064 -69.35 3.86 65.30
CA SER A 1064 -68.21 4.76 65.49
C SER A 1064 -67.51 5.02 64.15
N ASN A 1065 -67.23 6.29 63.86
CA ASN A 1065 -66.43 6.77 62.71
C ASN A 1065 -65.12 5.98 62.50
N GLN A 1066 -64.55 5.40 63.56
CA GLN A 1066 -63.34 4.59 63.45
C GLN A 1066 -63.51 3.33 62.61
N ARG A 1067 -64.70 2.70 62.60
CA ARG A 1067 -64.96 1.53 61.76
C ARG A 1067 -64.99 1.88 60.28
N GLN A 1068 -65.55 3.02 59.93
CA GLN A 1068 -65.62 3.45 58.53
C GLN A 1068 -64.22 3.75 57.97
N ILE A 1069 -63.33 4.31 58.81
CA ILE A 1069 -61.92 4.51 58.47
C ILE A 1069 -61.19 3.16 58.35
N GLN A 1070 -61.39 2.24 59.29
CA GLN A 1070 -60.78 0.91 59.22
C GLN A 1070 -61.25 0.10 58.01
N PHE A 1071 -62.54 0.21 57.67
CA PHE A 1071 -63.13 -0.44 56.51
C PHE A 1071 -62.52 0.11 55.21
N SER A 1072 -62.46 1.43 55.05
CA SER A 1072 -61.86 2.07 53.87
C SER A 1072 -60.36 1.74 53.73
N ASN A 1073 -59.62 1.66 54.84
CA ASN A 1073 -58.22 1.25 54.82
C ASN A 1073 -58.03 -0.20 54.36
N LEU A 1074 -58.88 -1.12 54.84
CA LEU A 1074 -58.83 -2.53 54.43
C LEU A 1074 -59.26 -2.72 52.97
N GLU A 1075 -60.21 -1.94 52.46
CA GLU A 1075 -60.59 -1.95 51.04
C GLU A 1075 -59.44 -1.47 50.14
N ASN A 1076 -58.74 -0.41 50.55
CA ASN A 1076 -57.57 0.08 49.82
C ASN A 1076 -56.44 -0.96 49.80
N GLN A 1077 -56.14 -1.59 50.94
CA GLN A 1077 -55.13 -2.65 51.03
C GLN A 1077 -55.51 -3.87 50.18
N LEU A 1078 -56.80 -4.25 50.15
CA LEU A 1078 -57.29 -5.32 49.30
C LEU A 1078 -57.16 -4.98 47.81
N ALA A 1079 -57.50 -3.76 47.42
CA ALA A 1079 -57.37 -3.29 46.04
C ALA A 1079 -55.89 -3.30 45.58
N GLU A 1080 -54.97 -2.86 46.44
CA GLU A 1080 -53.53 -2.90 46.17
C GLU A 1080 -53.00 -4.34 46.04
N ALA A 1081 -53.37 -5.23 46.97
CA ALA A 1081 -52.94 -6.63 46.93
C ALA A 1081 -53.46 -7.35 45.66
N VAL A 1082 -54.71 -7.08 45.25
CA VAL A 1082 -55.28 -7.59 44.00
C VAL A 1082 -54.53 -7.04 42.79
N ALA A 1083 -54.26 -5.73 42.75
CA ALA A 1083 -53.51 -5.12 41.65
C ALA A 1083 -52.08 -5.69 41.52
N HIS A 1084 -51.40 -5.94 42.64
CA HIS A 1084 -50.08 -6.57 42.65
C HIS A 1084 -50.10 -8.01 42.14
N ARG A 1085 -51.10 -8.80 42.56
CA ARG A 1085 -51.30 -10.17 42.06
C ARG A 1085 -51.55 -10.18 40.55
N THR A 1086 -52.40 -9.29 40.03
CA THR A 1086 -52.69 -9.19 38.60
C THR A 1086 -51.43 -8.88 37.80
N ARG A 1087 -50.61 -7.91 38.25
CA ARG A 1087 -49.32 -7.59 37.59
C ARG A 1087 -48.35 -8.78 37.58
N LEU A 1088 -48.29 -9.55 38.67
CA LEU A 1088 -47.47 -10.77 38.76
C LEU A 1088 -47.96 -11.86 37.81
N SER A 1089 -49.28 -12.03 37.69
CA SER A 1089 -49.90 -12.96 36.74
C SER A 1089 -49.60 -12.58 35.29
N ASP A 1090 -49.71 -11.29 34.95
CA ASP A 1090 -49.40 -10.78 33.61
C ASP A 1090 -47.91 -10.93 33.27
N ALA A 1091 -47.02 -10.74 34.25
CA ALA A 1091 -45.59 -10.96 34.09
C ALA A 1091 -45.25 -12.44 33.84
N LEU A 1092 -45.88 -13.36 34.58
CA LEU A 1092 -45.75 -14.81 34.38
C LEU A 1092 -46.25 -15.23 32.99
N ALA A 1093 -47.41 -14.73 32.55
CA ALA A 1093 -47.96 -15.01 31.23
C ALA A 1093 -47.06 -14.47 30.09
N THR A 1094 -46.54 -13.26 30.25
CA THR A 1094 -45.60 -12.63 29.30
C THR A 1094 -44.29 -13.43 29.23
N GLN A 1095 -43.77 -13.90 30.36
CA GLN A 1095 -42.54 -14.70 30.42
C GLN A 1095 -42.73 -16.07 29.76
N SER A 1096 -43.88 -16.74 29.96
CA SER A 1096 -44.20 -17.99 29.26
C SER A 1096 -44.30 -17.80 27.74
N GLN A 1097 -44.94 -16.73 27.26
CA GLN A 1097 -45.01 -16.41 25.82
C GLN A 1097 -43.64 -16.08 25.20
N LEU A 1098 -42.75 -15.43 25.95
CA LEU A 1098 -41.38 -15.14 25.52
C LEU A 1098 -40.53 -16.41 25.40
N VAL A 1099 -40.69 -17.35 26.34
CA VAL A 1099 -40.00 -18.66 26.30
C VAL A 1099 -40.47 -19.50 25.11
N GLU A 1100 -41.77 -19.47 24.79
CA GLU A 1100 -42.31 -20.12 23.59
C GLU A 1100 -41.84 -19.46 22.29
N SER A 1101 -41.79 -18.12 22.24
CA SER A 1101 -41.30 -17.38 21.07
C SER A 1101 -39.81 -17.60 20.81
N TYR A 1102 -39.00 -17.75 21.86
CA TYR A 1102 -37.59 -18.11 21.76
C TYR A 1102 -37.40 -19.56 21.28
N ARG A 1103 -38.22 -20.50 21.75
CA ARG A 1103 -38.22 -21.90 21.25
C ARG A 1103 -38.65 -22.01 19.79
N ALA A 1104 -39.42 -21.04 19.28
CA ALA A 1104 -39.89 -20.99 17.90
C ALA A 1104 -38.92 -20.29 16.92
N GLY A 1105 -37.71 -19.88 17.35
CA GLY A 1105 -36.68 -19.32 16.46
C GLY A 1105 -36.85 -17.86 16.04
N ARG A 1106 -37.79 -17.10 16.65
CA ARG A 1106 -38.02 -15.68 16.36
C ARG A 1106 -37.20 -14.77 17.27
N ALA A 1107 -35.88 -14.79 17.10
CA ALA A 1107 -34.94 -14.01 17.93
C ALA A 1107 -35.10 -12.47 17.75
N SER A 1108 -35.61 -12.02 16.61
CA SER A 1108 -35.80 -10.59 16.31
C SER A 1108 -36.88 -9.94 17.18
N ASP A 1109 -37.98 -10.64 17.49
CA ASP A 1109 -39.06 -10.12 18.32
C ASP A 1109 -38.62 -9.92 19.78
N TYR A 1110 -37.76 -10.81 20.28
CA TYR A 1110 -37.17 -10.71 21.62
C TYR A 1110 -36.24 -9.48 21.74
N LEU A 1111 -35.42 -9.24 20.72
CA LEU A 1111 -34.51 -8.09 20.68
C LEU A 1111 -35.25 -6.76 20.54
N GLN A 1112 -36.31 -6.73 19.73
CA GLN A 1112 -37.16 -5.54 19.56
C GLN A 1112 -37.90 -5.20 20.86
N TRP A 1113 -38.38 -6.20 21.60
CA TRP A 1113 -39.00 -6.00 22.91
C TRP A 1113 -38.00 -5.49 23.96
N ALA A 1114 -36.80 -6.08 24.03
CA ALA A 1114 -35.74 -5.64 24.94
C ALA A 1114 -35.30 -4.19 24.67
N PHE A 1115 -35.18 -3.84 23.39
CA PHE A 1115 -34.85 -2.48 22.94
C PHE A 1115 -35.94 -1.47 23.34
N ASN A 1116 -37.22 -1.81 23.12
CA ASN A 1116 -38.35 -0.94 23.49
C ASN A 1116 -38.51 -0.78 25.00
N LYS A 1117 -38.18 -1.80 25.80
CA LYS A 1117 -38.24 -1.74 27.26
C LYS A 1117 -37.10 -0.93 27.85
N SER A 1118 -35.89 -1.03 27.28
CA SER A 1118 -34.74 -0.19 27.65
C SER A 1118 -34.91 1.28 27.28
N LYS A 1119 -35.82 1.59 26.35
CA LYS A 1119 -36.20 2.97 25.96
C LYS A 1119 -37.27 3.57 26.89
N ARG A 1120 -37.96 2.73 27.68
CA ARG A 1120 -39.05 3.12 28.60
C ARG A 1120 -38.58 3.25 30.05
N ILE A 1121 -37.56 2.49 30.44
CA ILE A 1121 -36.79 2.69 31.69
C ILE A 1121 -35.88 3.90 31.46
#